data_AF-A0A914BVK2-F1
#
_entry.id   AF-A0A914BVK2-F1
#
_cell.length_a   1.000
_cell.length_b   1.000
_cell.length_c   1.000
_cell.angle_alpha   90.00
_cell.angle_beta   90.00
_cell.angle_gamma   90.00
#
_symmetry.space_group_name_H-M   'P 1'
#
loop_
_entity.id
_entity.type
_entity.pdbx_description
1 polymer ?
#
loop_
_entity_poly.entity_id
_entity_poly.type
_entity_poly.pdbx_seq_one_letter_code
_entity_poly.pdbx_strand_id
1 'polypeptide(L)'
;MSDSDSTDTGVEPQAKKMRRSFTASKKLEIVAYAKSNSVNAASKQYKISRGTIQPWIKTEVQLKKLCGAGSKDARQLPGSGRPLKSKDFDDNLAAWVRAQRREKLRVSRRMIQQEAQRTAKFYFDDDDEEAEFKASLGWLEKFMKRHKFSARRPTTTCQKPPSDYEQTLVNFVLYLKNLRLNRDFHYMYAADETSVALNMLGGLCIDEKGAKEVSVLTTGHEKMHITITLTARSDGQKLRPFVLLKRKRPDPEINKKFKNKLILSWAGRIWMDDSLTEEYLRRTFGPGLFHRRLLVWDSFRCHISEETKKILKELKIDTAVVPGGCTKFIQAPDVCWNQPFKAKLVQLFDDWMMHGEKSLTKGGNPRPPPIETYLDWVVAAWESVSAETISNSFKSCGITNATDGSEDDKIHCFKENGPVPGGFVRLQQARLDETIELADLLEEIDLGQDNENGYASDASDIHSKVELARQFQDSKTKVVFCADTVLDKVIKASRGLGIIIRVLNVAPPILVFLAKSPLVEKYNLSCLEFIVTRSAPARQEIIEEVLKRLPKIKFITQAYGMTEIGLIGAHYPVDKPEQYNAVGKLASNLELKIVDPSTRKELNTGEIGEICVRGPSVMNGYLGNPTATAGTFEDGDVGYVDKDGWLYIVERLKELIKVKGFQVAPAELEDLLLSHPDIQDSAVIGVPDPVAGELPKAFVVRKRDTLTEEDVKNFVKAKAAPYKQLQGGVEFMKEIPKSASGKILRRILRDQVAKADKKPVLSKL
;
A
#
# COMPACT_ATOMS: atom_id res chain seq x y z
N MET A 1 16.65 -65.11 -9.76
CA MET A 1 16.77 -64.59 -11.14
C MET A 1 15.57 -63.68 -11.32
N SER A 2 15.79 -62.38 -11.02
CA SER A 2 15.92 -61.28 -12.01
C SER A 2 14.55 -60.92 -12.58
N ASP A 3 14.05 -59.69 -12.63
CA ASP A 3 14.46 -58.33 -12.26
C ASP A 3 13.15 -57.52 -12.25
N SER A 4 13.03 -56.46 -11.45
CA SER A 4 12.17 -55.33 -11.80
C SER A 4 12.53 -54.05 -11.02
N ASP A 5 13.27 -53.21 -11.73
CA ASP A 5 13.23 -51.74 -11.77
C ASP A 5 12.90 -50.95 -10.49
N SER A 6 13.96 -50.49 -9.84
CA SER A 6 13.95 -49.29 -9.00
C SER A 6 13.98 -48.04 -9.89
N THR A 7 12.87 -47.29 -9.93
CA THR A 7 12.84 -45.97 -10.56
C THR A 7 13.53 -44.92 -9.68
N ASP A 8 14.60 -44.40 -10.26
CA ASP A 8 15.42 -43.27 -9.82
C ASP A 8 14.56 -42.02 -9.61
N THR A 9 14.34 -41.64 -8.35
CA THR A 9 13.78 -40.33 -8.01
C THR A 9 14.93 -39.35 -7.89
N GLY A 10 15.14 -38.60 -8.98
CA GLY A 10 16.11 -37.51 -9.08
C GLY A 10 15.87 -36.44 -8.04
N VAL A 11 16.38 -36.66 -6.83
CA VAL A 11 16.63 -35.64 -5.82
C VAL A 11 18.03 -35.13 -6.08
N GLU A 12 18.15 -33.94 -6.67
CA GLU A 12 19.42 -33.23 -6.73
C GLU A 12 20.06 -33.21 -5.32
N PRO A 13 21.32 -33.65 -5.18
CA PRO A 13 21.95 -33.68 -3.87
C PRO A 13 22.09 -32.25 -3.36
N GLN A 14 21.39 -31.94 -2.26
CA GLN A 14 21.61 -30.73 -1.46
C GLN A 14 23.11 -30.45 -1.38
N ALA A 15 23.54 -29.29 -1.86
CA ALA A 15 24.93 -28.90 -1.92
C ALA A 15 25.59 -29.11 -0.54
N LYS A 16 26.36 -30.20 -0.40
CA LYS A 16 27.16 -30.50 0.79
C LYS A 16 27.95 -29.25 1.12
N LYS A 17 27.68 -28.64 2.27
CA LYS A 17 28.42 -27.48 2.79
C LYS A 17 29.89 -27.89 2.93
N MET A 18 30.67 -27.61 1.90
CA MET A 18 32.06 -28.06 1.82
C MET A 18 32.85 -27.32 2.89
N ARG A 19 33.15 -27.99 4.01
CA ARG A 19 34.07 -27.48 5.03
C ARG A 19 35.47 -27.41 4.43
N ARG A 20 35.80 -26.32 3.74
CA ARG A 20 37.17 -26.01 3.35
C ARG A 20 37.85 -25.36 4.55
N SER A 21 38.86 -26.03 5.09
CA SER A 21 39.82 -25.41 6.02
C SER A 21 40.71 -24.48 5.19
N PHE A 22 40.82 -23.20 5.57
CA PHE A 22 41.65 -22.22 4.86
C PHE A 22 42.88 -21.86 5.71
N THR A 23 44.06 -21.88 5.09
CA THR A 23 45.31 -21.41 5.70
C THR A 23 45.27 -19.89 5.92
N ALA A 24 46.05 -19.37 6.88
CA ALA A 24 46.14 -17.94 7.12
C ALA A 24 46.53 -17.16 5.86
N SER A 25 47.45 -17.71 5.05
CA SER A 25 47.85 -17.15 3.76
C SER A 25 46.66 -17.06 2.79
N LYS A 26 45.88 -18.13 2.64
CA LYS A 26 44.69 -18.12 1.76
C LYS A 26 43.62 -17.16 2.25
N LYS A 27 43.43 -17.02 3.56
CA LYS A 27 42.52 -16.02 4.14
C LYS A 27 42.98 -14.60 3.83
N LEU A 28 44.28 -14.31 3.90
CA LEU A 28 44.82 -12.99 3.56
C LEU A 28 44.67 -12.66 2.07
N GLU A 29 44.86 -13.63 1.18
CA GLU A 29 44.59 -13.48 -0.26
C GLU A 29 43.13 -13.08 -0.51
N ILE A 30 42.18 -13.80 0.13
CA ILE A 30 40.75 -13.53 0.01
C ILE A 30 40.39 -12.17 0.61
N VAL A 31 41.01 -11.79 1.73
CA VAL A 31 40.82 -10.46 2.36
C VAL A 31 41.33 -9.34 1.46
N ALA A 32 42.50 -9.51 0.84
CA ALA A 32 43.03 -8.54 -0.12
C ALA A 32 42.08 -8.36 -1.31
N TYR A 33 41.60 -9.47 -1.89
CA TYR A 33 40.62 -9.43 -2.98
C TYR A 33 39.31 -8.75 -2.57
N ALA A 34 38.82 -9.04 -1.35
CA ALA A 34 37.60 -8.43 -0.81
C ALA A 34 37.74 -6.92 -0.58
N LYS A 35 38.92 -6.44 -0.21
CA LYS A 35 39.22 -5.01 -0.06
C LYS A 35 39.34 -4.29 -1.41
N SER A 36 39.95 -4.92 -2.40
CA SER A 36 40.13 -4.33 -3.72
C SER A 36 38.86 -4.32 -4.57
N ASN A 37 37.91 -5.23 -4.31
CA ASN A 37 36.68 -5.35 -5.09
C ASN A 37 35.43 -5.11 -4.23
N SER A 38 34.98 -6.15 -3.51
CA SER A 38 33.96 -6.09 -2.48
C SER A 38 33.83 -7.46 -1.79
N VAL A 39 33.19 -7.51 -0.60
CA VAL A 39 32.87 -8.78 0.08
C VAL A 39 31.93 -9.65 -0.76
N ASN A 40 31.02 -9.05 -1.53
CA ASN A 40 30.12 -9.77 -2.42
C ASN A 40 30.88 -10.40 -3.59
N ALA A 41 31.82 -9.67 -4.19
CA ALA A 41 32.68 -10.19 -5.26
C ALA A 41 33.58 -11.33 -4.77
N ALA A 42 34.19 -11.18 -3.59
CA ALA A 42 35.00 -12.24 -2.98
C ALA A 42 34.17 -13.49 -2.65
N SER A 43 32.93 -13.30 -2.17
CA SER A 43 32.01 -14.40 -1.85
C SER A 43 31.68 -15.24 -3.09
N LYS A 44 31.38 -14.58 -4.22
CA LYS A 44 31.14 -15.25 -5.51
C LYS A 44 32.40 -15.94 -6.04
N GLN A 45 33.52 -15.23 -6.09
CA GLN A 45 34.78 -15.72 -6.66
C GLN A 45 35.31 -16.97 -5.94
N TYR A 46 35.34 -16.93 -4.61
CA TYR A 46 35.92 -18.01 -3.81
C TYR A 46 34.89 -19.04 -3.33
N LYS A 47 33.60 -18.84 -3.63
CA LYS A 47 32.47 -19.66 -3.13
C LYS A 47 32.48 -19.80 -1.60
N ILE A 48 32.72 -18.68 -0.89
CA ILE A 48 32.77 -18.61 0.57
C ILE A 48 31.68 -17.66 1.06
N SER A 49 31.00 -18.00 2.16
CA SER A 49 29.93 -17.14 2.68
C SER A 49 30.45 -15.78 3.17
N ARG A 50 29.67 -14.73 2.96
CA ARG A 50 29.99 -13.36 3.41
C ARG A 50 30.26 -13.29 4.92
N GLY A 51 29.50 -14.04 5.71
CA GLY A 51 29.66 -14.17 7.16
C GLY A 51 30.97 -14.85 7.58
N THR A 52 31.67 -15.53 6.66
CA THR A 52 32.99 -16.10 6.89
C THR A 52 34.11 -15.11 6.52
N ILE A 53 33.91 -14.31 5.48
CA ILE A 53 34.91 -13.35 4.97
C ILE A 53 35.02 -12.11 5.89
N GLN A 54 33.89 -11.57 6.36
CA GLN A 54 33.90 -10.36 7.19
C GLN A 54 34.73 -10.50 8.48
N PRO A 55 34.64 -11.60 9.25
CA PRO A 55 35.54 -11.82 10.39
C PRO A 55 37.02 -11.85 10.04
N TRP A 56 37.40 -12.36 8.86
CA TRP A 56 38.80 -12.38 8.42
C TRP A 56 39.33 -10.99 8.10
N ILE A 57 38.49 -10.11 7.53
CA ILE A 57 38.84 -8.69 7.33
C ILE A 57 39.10 -8.02 8.70
N LYS A 58 38.24 -8.26 9.68
CA LYS A 58 38.41 -7.70 11.05
C LYS A 58 39.64 -8.24 11.78
N THR A 59 40.10 -9.45 11.44
CA THR A 59 41.25 -10.11 12.07
C THR A 59 42.51 -10.11 11.19
N GLU A 60 42.57 -9.28 10.15
CA GLU A 60 43.67 -9.24 9.18
C GLU A 60 45.05 -9.03 9.83
N VAL A 61 45.15 -8.13 10.81
CA VAL A 61 46.42 -7.87 11.52
C VAL A 61 46.93 -9.14 12.22
N GLN A 62 46.02 -9.93 12.81
CA GLN A 62 46.34 -11.19 13.47
C GLN A 62 46.69 -12.28 12.45
N LEU A 63 46.00 -12.31 11.31
CA LEU A 63 46.32 -13.23 10.20
C LEU A 63 47.72 -12.94 9.62
N LYS A 64 48.12 -11.67 9.49
CA LYS A 64 49.46 -11.26 9.06
C LYS A 64 50.53 -11.68 10.06
N LYS A 65 50.30 -11.48 11.37
CA LYS A 65 51.22 -11.96 12.43
C LYS A 65 51.41 -13.48 12.39
N LEU A 66 50.35 -14.25 12.12
CA LEU A 66 50.43 -15.72 11.99
C LEU A 66 51.25 -16.19 10.80
N CYS A 67 51.20 -15.48 9.67
CA CYS A 67 52.04 -15.79 8.52
C CYS A 67 53.51 -15.39 8.74
N GLY A 68 53.76 -14.36 9.55
CA GLY A 68 55.11 -13.89 9.89
C GLY A 68 55.88 -14.82 10.85
N ALA A 69 55.18 -15.62 11.66
CA ALA A 69 55.77 -16.54 12.65
C ALA A 69 56.32 -17.86 12.06
N GLY A 70 56.69 -17.91 10.78
CA GLY A 70 57.44 -19.02 10.18
C GLY A 70 56.65 -20.21 9.65
N SER A 71 55.30 -20.22 9.71
CA SER A 71 54.50 -21.31 9.10
C SER A 71 53.48 -20.78 8.09
N LYS A 72 53.79 -20.96 6.79
CA LYS A 72 52.87 -20.64 5.67
C LYS A 72 51.55 -21.42 5.74
N ASP A 73 51.52 -22.52 6.50
CA ASP A 73 50.37 -23.43 6.66
C ASP A 73 49.57 -23.24 7.96
N ALA A 74 49.87 -22.23 8.78
CA ALA A 74 49.12 -21.97 10.01
C ALA A 74 47.63 -21.79 9.72
N ARG A 75 46.79 -22.71 10.24
CA ARG A 75 45.35 -22.79 9.91
C ARG A 75 44.46 -21.95 10.84
N GLN A 76 45.00 -21.43 11.96
CA GLN A 76 44.21 -21.06 13.14
C GLN A 76 44.70 -19.78 13.84
N LEU A 77 43.76 -18.93 14.27
CA LEU A 77 44.03 -17.74 15.10
C LEU A 77 44.32 -18.15 16.56
N PRO A 78 45.12 -17.38 17.32
CA PRO A 78 45.30 -17.62 18.75
C PRO A 78 43.94 -17.73 19.45
N GLY A 79 43.67 -18.86 20.12
CA GLY A 79 42.42 -19.11 20.85
C GLY A 79 41.36 -19.93 20.10
N SER A 80 41.57 -20.33 18.83
CA SER A 80 40.68 -21.29 18.16
C SER A 80 41.00 -22.72 18.60
N GLY A 81 40.63 -23.04 19.83
CA GLY A 81 40.79 -24.39 20.39
C GLY A 81 42.24 -24.79 20.60
N ARG A 82 42.97 -24.00 21.40
CA ARG A 82 44.28 -24.39 21.96
C ARG A 82 44.20 -25.81 22.57
N PRO A 83 45.29 -26.59 22.55
CA PRO A 83 45.39 -27.81 23.34
C PRO A 83 45.11 -27.52 24.83
N LEU A 84 44.70 -28.55 25.56
CA LEU A 84 44.41 -28.49 26.99
C LEU A 84 45.65 -27.95 27.72
N LYS A 85 45.60 -26.70 28.23
CA LYS A 85 46.75 -26.08 28.93
C LYS A 85 46.93 -26.66 30.34
N SER A 86 45.82 -26.87 31.05
CA SER A 86 45.79 -27.48 32.39
C SER A 86 44.69 -28.52 32.42
N LYS A 87 45.06 -29.75 32.82
CA LYS A 87 44.10 -30.84 33.00
C LYS A 87 43.25 -30.60 34.24
N ASP A 88 43.85 -30.12 35.31
CA ASP A 88 43.18 -29.84 36.58
C ASP A 88 42.11 -28.76 36.43
N PHE A 89 42.39 -27.69 35.69
CA PHE A 89 41.39 -26.67 35.36
C PHE A 89 40.16 -27.26 34.64
N ASP A 90 40.40 -28.10 33.63
CA ASP A 90 39.34 -28.69 32.81
C ASP A 90 38.51 -29.71 33.60
N ASP A 91 39.18 -30.55 34.41
CA ASP A 91 38.54 -31.55 35.25
C ASP A 91 37.75 -30.89 36.40
N ASN A 92 38.27 -29.84 37.03
CA ASN A 92 37.57 -29.10 38.09
C ASN A 92 36.36 -28.34 37.55
N LEU A 93 36.46 -27.74 36.37
CA LEU A 93 35.30 -27.11 35.72
C LEU A 93 34.22 -28.15 35.38
N ALA A 94 34.61 -29.33 34.91
CA ALA A 94 33.68 -30.43 34.67
C ALA A 94 33.06 -30.98 35.97
N ALA A 95 33.83 -31.03 37.05
CA ALA A 95 33.34 -31.40 38.38
C ALA A 95 32.32 -30.37 38.89
N TRP A 96 32.55 -29.08 38.66
CA TRP A 96 31.59 -28.02 38.96
C TRP A 96 30.28 -28.22 38.20
N VAL A 97 30.33 -28.48 36.88
CA VAL A 97 29.12 -28.78 36.08
C VAL A 97 28.35 -29.94 36.71
N ARG A 98 29.03 -31.04 37.04
CA ARG A 98 28.37 -32.21 37.67
C ARG A 98 27.82 -31.89 39.06
N ALA A 99 28.51 -31.09 39.87
CA ALA A 99 28.04 -30.67 41.18
C ALA A 99 26.73 -29.87 41.09
N GLN A 100 26.69 -28.88 40.20
CA GLN A 100 25.47 -28.11 39.92
C GLN A 100 24.32 -29.04 39.48
N ARG A 101 24.61 -30.02 38.62
CA ARG A 101 23.60 -30.99 38.16
C ARG A 101 23.14 -31.96 39.25
N ARG A 102 24.00 -32.36 40.21
CA ARG A 102 23.59 -33.16 41.39
C ARG A 102 22.58 -32.40 42.26
N GLU A 103 22.76 -31.10 42.40
CA GLU A 103 21.80 -30.21 43.08
C GLU A 103 20.57 -29.87 42.22
N LYS A 104 20.45 -30.49 41.04
CA LYS A 104 19.40 -30.23 40.03
C LYS A 104 19.41 -28.78 39.52
N LEU A 105 20.48 -28.01 39.73
CA LEU A 105 20.58 -26.64 39.23
C LEU A 105 20.80 -26.63 37.71
N ARG A 106 20.16 -25.71 37.01
CA ARG A 106 20.35 -25.54 35.57
C ARG A 106 21.80 -25.14 35.28
N VAL A 107 22.41 -25.75 34.27
CA VAL A 107 23.72 -25.33 33.76
C VAL A 107 23.59 -24.95 32.29
N SER A 108 23.98 -23.74 31.91
CA SER A 108 23.98 -23.31 30.52
C SER A 108 25.40 -23.25 29.95
N ARG A 109 25.52 -23.20 28.61
CA ARG A 109 26.80 -22.96 27.92
C ARG A 109 27.50 -21.70 28.44
N ARG A 110 26.73 -20.65 28.68
CA ARG A 110 27.24 -19.37 29.17
C ARG A 110 27.75 -19.46 30.60
N MET A 111 27.02 -20.16 31.48
CA MET A 111 27.45 -20.36 32.87
C MET A 111 28.79 -21.10 32.93
N ILE A 112 29.00 -22.09 32.06
CA ILE A 112 30.30 -22.77 31.93
C ILE A 112 31.39 -21.80 31.49
N GLN A 113 31.11 -20.93 30.51
CA GLN A 113 32.09 -19.94 30.04
C GLN A 113 32.44 -18.90 31.11
N GLN A 114 31.44 -18.41 31.86
CA GLN A 114 31.64 -17.48 32.98
C GLN A 114 32.43 -18.13 34.11
N GLU A 115 32.06 -19.36 34.51
CA GLU A 115 32.80 -20.07 35.56
C GLU A 115 34.21 -20.41 35.11
N ALA A 116 34.41 -20.77 33.84
CA ALA A 116 35.74 -20.98 33.27
C ALA A 116 36.58 -19.71 33.30
N GLN A 117 36.02 -18.54 32.94
CA GLN A 117 36.72 -17.26 33.01
C GLN A 117 37.05 -16.85 34.44
N ARG A 118 36.11 -17.10 35.38
CA ARG A 118 36.29 -16.80 36.80
C ARG A 118 37.41 -17.65 37.41
N THR A 119 37.37 -18.96 37.13
CA THR A 119 38.31 -19.91 37.71
C THR A 119 39.67 -19.90 37.03
N ALA A 120 39.74 -19.54 35.74
CA ALA A 120 40.99 -19.48 34.98
C ALA A 120 42.10 -18.65 35.65
N LYS A 121 41.73 -17.58 36.37
CA LYS A 121 42.66 -16.73 37.13
C LYS A 121 43.45 -17.47 38.22
N PHE A 122 42.96 -18.61 38.69
CA PHE A 122 43.65 -19.42 39.71
C PHE A 122 44.54 -20.52 39.11
N TYR A 123 44.51 -20.72 37.79
CA TYR A 123 45.23 -21.81 37.10
C TYR A 123 46.23 -21.31 36.05
N PHE A 124 46.21 -20.03 35.71
CA PHE A 124 47.12 -19.42 34.74
C PHE A 124 47.73 -18.17 35.38
N ASP A 125 49.06 -18.10 35.49
CA ASP A 125 49.79 -16.95 36.01
C ASP A 125 49.79 -15.76 35.03
N ASP A 126 49.94 -14.55 35.57
CA ASP A 126 49.89 -13.25 34.87
C ASP A 126 51.13 -12.94 33.99
N ASP A 127 52.17 -13.79 33.98
CA ASP A 127 53.47 -13.52 33.30
C ASP A 127 53.42 -13.51 31.75
N ASP A 128 52.24 -13.70 31.15
CA ASP A 128 52.03 -13.78 29.71
C ASP A 128 50.94 -12.75 29.30
N GLU A 129 51.29 -11.45 29.34
CA GLU A 129 50.39 -10.29 29.09
C GLU A 129 49.57 -10.39 27.77
N GLU A 130 49.95 -11.25 26.83
CA GLU A 130 49.23 -11.47 25.56
C GLU A 130 48.22 -12.64 25.58
N ALA A 131 48.07 -13.41 26.67
CA ALA A 131 47.32 -14.68 26.67
C ALA A 131 46.19 -14.80 27.70
N GLU A 132 45.39 -13.75 27.90
CA GLU A 132 44.11 -13.83 28.65
C GLU A 132 43.28 -15.06 28.21
N PHE A 133 42.87 -15.89 29.18
CA PHE A 133 42.06 -17.08 28.90
C PHE A 133 40.71 -16.68 28.30
N LYS A 134 40.50 -17.04 27.02
CA LYS A 134 39.24 -16.81 26.32
C LYS A 134 38.43 -18.10 26.25
N ALA A 135 37.36 -18.16 27.04
CA ALA A 135 36.33 -19.21 26.97
C ALA A 135 35.49 -19.09 25.68
N SER A 136 36.13 -19.25 24.51
CA SER A 136 35.48 -19.13 23.21
C SER A 136 34.46 -20.26 22.96
N LEU A 137 33.53 -20.05 22.02
CA LEU A 137 32.57 -21.09 21.60
C LEU A 137 33.28 -22.38 21.14
N GLY A 138 34.37 -22.25 20.39
CA GLY A 138 35.14 -23.40 19.92
C GLY A 138 35.88 -24.13 21.05
N TRP A 139 36.34 -23.42 22.09
CA TRP A 139 36.88 -24.05 23.29
C TRP A 139 35.78 -24.81 24.04
N LEU A 140 34.61 -24.20 24.23
CA LEU A 140 33.48 -24.79 24.94
C LEU A 140 32.99 -26.07 24.26
N GLU A 141 32.88 -26.08 22.92
CA GLU A 141 32.51 -27.27 22.17
C GLU A 141 33.49 -28.43 22.38
N LYS A 142 34.80 -28.14 22.42
CA LYS A 142 35.83 -29.14 22.72
C LYS A 142 35.73 -29.62 24.17
N PHE A 143 35.55 -28.71 25.13
CA PHE A 143 35.32 -29.03 26.55
C PHE A 143 34.13 -29.98 26.73
N MET A 144 32.97 -29.62 26.17
CA MET A 144 31.78 -30.45 26.22
C MET A 144 32.02 -31.83 25.60
N LYS A 145 32.73 -31.90 24.46
CA LYS A 145 33.06 -33.17 23.81
C LYS A 145 33.98 -34.04 24.67
N ARG A 146 35.02 -33.47 25.30
CA ARG A 146 35.96 -34.18 26.19
C ARG A 146 35.24 -34.81 27.38
N HIS A 147 34.36 -34.03 28.03
CA HIS A 147 33.66 -34.44 29.24
C HIS A 147 32.32 -35.13 29.00
N LYS A 148 32.02 -35.47 27.74
CA LYS A 148 30.76 -36.12 27.33
C LYS A 148 29.51 -35.35 27.78
N PHE A 149 29.54 -34.02 27.74
CA PHE A 149 28.35 -33.21 27.97
C PHE A 149 27.56 -32.99 26.69
N SER A 150 26.23 -32.90 26.82
CA SER A 150 25.33 -32.54 25.72
C SER A 150 24.32 -31.48 26.17
N ALA A 151 23.93 -30.62 25.24
CA ALA A 151 22.87 -29.64 25.49
C ALA A 151 21.51 -30.31 25.31
N ARG A 152 20.64 -30.15 26.31
CA ARG A 152 19.31 -30.74 26.39
C ARG A 152 18.29 -29.63 26.34
N ARG A 153 17.27 -29.80 25.49
CA ARG A 153 16.16 -28.86 25.33
C ARG A 153 14.84 -29.62 25.41
N PRO A 154 13.77 -29.02 25.94
CA PRO A 154 12.43 -29.56 25.79
C PRO A 154 12.09 -29.76 24.31
N THR A 155 11.39 -30.85 24.00
CA THR A 155 10.85 -31.07 22.66
C THR A 155 9.67 -30.13 22.46
N THR A 156 9.84 -29.12 21.62
CA THR A 156 8.75 -28.21 21.25
C THR A 156 8.09 -28.74 19.98
N THR A 157 6.77 -28.97 20.04
CA THR A 157 5.97 -29.24 18.85
C THR A 157 5.88 -27.95 18.03
N CYS A 158 6.49 -27.93 16.85
CA CYS A 158 6.39 -26.77 15.96
C CYS A 158 4.94 -26.68 15.44
N GLN A 159 4.29 -25.52 15.65
CA GLN A 159 3.07 -25.21 14.94
C GLN A 159 3.36 -25.12 13.44
N LYS A 160 2.66 -25.92 12.66
CA LYS A 160 2.73 -25.84 11.20
C LYS A 160 2.16 -24.47 10.77
N PRO A 161 2.81 -23.75 9.85
CA PRO A 161 2.18 -22.60 9.24
C PRO A 161 0.88 -23.02 8.52
N PRO A 162 -0.05 -22.09 8.27
CA PRO A 162 -1.16 -22.30 7.35
C PRO A 162 -0.68 -22.84 6.00
N SER A 163 -1.51 -23.58 5.27
CA SER A 163 -1.14 -24.16 3.97
C SER A 163 -0.81 -23.11 2.90
N ASP A 164 -1.37 -21.91 3.02
CA ASP A 164 -1.33 -20.78 2.09
C ASP A 164 -0.49 -19.60 2.58
N TYR A 165 0.32 -19.81 3.62
CA TYR A 165 1.06 -18.74 4.28
C TYR A 165 2.01 -17.98 3.33
N GLU A 166 2.56 -18.63 2.30
CA GLU A 166 3.46 -17.98 1.33
C GLU A 166 2.76 -16.84 0.59
N GLN A 167 1.55 -17.08 0.07
CA GLN A 167 0.75 -16.07 -0.62
C GLN A 167 0.26 -15.00 0.36
N THR A 168 -0.15 -15.41 1.57
CA THR A 168 -0.58 -14.49 2.61
C THR A 168 0.50 -13.47 2.99
N LEU A 169 1.76 -13.90 3.03
CA LEU A 169 2.91 -13.02 3.30
C LEU A 169 3.12 -12.01 2.17
N VAL A 170 3.01 -12.44 0.91
CA VAL A 170 3.11 -11.54 -0.26
C VAL A 170 1.99 -10.50 -0.22
N ASN A 171 0.75 -10.94 -0.02
CA ASN A 171 -0.43 -10.07 0.05
C ASN A 171 -0.32 -9.03 1.17
N PHE A 172 0.26 -9.40 2.31
CA PHE A 172 0.47 -8.46 3.42
C PHE A 172 1.46 -7.34 3.05
N VAL A 173 2.56 -7.67 2.34
CA VAL A 173 3.52 -6.66 1.87
C VAL A 173 2.88 -5.72 0.85
N LEU A 174 2.07 -6.25 -0.07
CA LEU A 174 1.32 -5.44 -1.04
C LEU A 174 0.24 -4.58 -0.36
N TYR A 175 -0.43 -5.10 0.66
CA TYR A 175 -1.38 -4.34 1.48
C TYR A 175 -0.69 -3.14 2.16
N LEU A 176 0.50 -3.32 2.73
CA LEU A 176 1.27 -2.23 3.33
C LEU A 176 1.70 -1.19 2.29
N LYS A 177 2.16 -1.62 1.11
CA LYS A 177 2.44 -0.73 -0.04
C LYS A 177 1.21 0.13 -0.35
N ASN A 178 0.04 -0.49 -0.54
CA ASN A 178 -1.19 0.21 -0.91
C ASN A 178 -1.66 1.16 0.20
N LEU A 179 -1.54 0.78 1.47
CA LEU A 179 -1.88 1.65 2.60
C LEU A 179 -1.02 2.92 2.61
N ARG A 180 0.26 2.78 2.27
CA ARG A 180 1.25 3.87 2.25
C ARG A 180 1.19 4.74 0.99
N LEU A 181 0.75 4.21 -0.14
CA LEU A 181 0.43 5.03 -1.33
C LEU A 181 -0.78 5.93 -1.09
N ASN A 182 -1.75 5.45 -0.32
CA ASN A 182 -2.98 6.19 -0.02
C ASN A 182 -2.83 7.22 1.10
N ARG A 183 -1.86 7.06 1.99
CA ARG A 183 -1.69 7.88 3.20
C ARG A 183 -0.21 8.06 3.53
N ASP A 184 0.17 9.30 3.81
CA ASP A 184 1.51 9.60 4.29
C ASP A 184 1.61 9.32 5.80
N PHE A 185 2.58 8.50 6.15
CA PHE A 185 2.87 8.12 7.53
C PHE A 185 4.27 8.58 7.87
N HIS A 186 4.36 9.58 8.74
CA HIS A 186 5.65 10.10 9.19
C HIS A 186 6.45 9.03 9.97
N TYR A 187 5.73 8.23 10.78
CA TYR A 187 6.32 7.12 11.52
C TYR A 187 5.44 5.87 11.50
N MET A 188 6.09 4.72 11.35
CA MET A 188 5.49 3.40 11.51
C MET A 188 5.94 2.81 12.84
N TYR A 189 5.02 2.14 13.51
CA TYR A 189 5.21 1.52 14.81
C TYR A 189 4.96 0.03 14.67
N ALA A 190 5.69 -0.78 15.41
CA ALA A 190 5.41 -2.20 15.56
C ALA A 190 5.30 -2.54 17.04
N ALA A 191 4.29 -3.32 17.39
CA ALA A 191 4.01 -3.73 18.76
C ALA A 191 3.70 -5.23 18.87
N ASP A 192 3.99 -5.79 20.04
CA ASP A 192 3.63 -7.15 20.41
C ASP A 192 3.61 -7.33 21.93
N GLU A 193 2.69 -8.16 22.43
CA GLU A 193 2.65 -8.64 23.81
C GLU A 193 3.59 -9.83 23.99
N THR A 194 4.55 -9.67 24.90
CA THR A 194 5.46 -10.75 25.25
C THR A 194 5.33 -11.13 26.72
N SER A 195 5.06 -12.41 26.97
CA SER A 195 5.03 -12.97 28.32
C SER A 195 6.46 -13.16 28.86
N VAL A 196 6.68 -12.67 30.08
CA VAL A 196 7.91 -12.83 30.85
C VAL A 196 7.60 -13.62 32.10
N ALA A 197 8.08 -14.86 32.15
CA ALA A 197 7.94 -15.71 33.33
C ALA A 197 8.73 -15.14 34.50
N LEU A 198 8.20 -15.28 35.72
CA LEU A 198 8.93 -15.00 36.97
C LEU A 198 9.92 -16.11 37.33
N ASN A 199 10.18 -16.99 36.37
CA ASN A 199 11.19 -18.03 36.43
C ASN A 199 11.76 -18.18 35.01
N MET A 200 12.70 -17.29 34.66
CA MET A 200 13.29 -17.18 33.33
C MET A 200 14.35 -18.26 33.06
N LEU A 201 14.10 -19.50 33.48
CA LEU A 201 14.99 -20.61 33.16
C LEU A 201 14.99 -20.83 31.65
N GLY A 202 16.15 -20.65 31.02
CA GLY A 202 16.30 -20.91 29.60
C GLY A 202 16.01 -22.39 29.28
N GLY A 203 15.32 -22.66 28.18
CA GLY A 203 14.96 -24.02 27.72
C GLY A 203 16.15 -24.89 27.28
N LEU A 204 17.38 -24.56 27.65
CA LEU A 204 18.57 -25.35 27.37
C LEU A 204 19.35 -25.58 28.66
N CYS A 205 19.63 -26.85 28.97
CA CYS A 205 20.45 -27.27 30.10
C CYS A 205 21.54 -28.22 29.61
N ILE A 206 22.75 -28.09 30.13
CA ILE A 206 23.85 -29.01 29.91
C ILE A 206 23.73 -30.18 30.87
N ASP A 207 23.85 -31.39 30.35
CA ASP A 207 23.87 -32.62 31.14
C ASP A 207 24.78 -33.67 30.48
N GLU A 208 25.01 -34.79 31.14
CA GLU A 208 25.79 -35.90 30.58
C GLU A 208 25.10 -36.48 29.32
N LYS A 209 25.92 -36.80 28.33
CA LYS A 209 25.48 -37.39 27.06
C LYS A 209 24.93 -38.78 27.34
N GLY A 210 23.65 -38.99 27.01
CA GLY A 210 22.94 -40.25 27.21
C GLY A 210 21.91 -40.22 28.34
N ALA A 211 21.81 -39.13 29.12
CA ALA A 211 20.75 -39.00 30.13
C ALA A 211 19.36 -39.19 29.51
N LYS A 212 18.47 -39.99 30.11
CA LYS A 212 17.11 -40.15 29.59
C LYS A 212 16.27 -38.89 29.82
N GLU A 213 16.38 -38.33 31.02
CA GLU A 213 15.62 -37.17 31.47
C GLU A 213 16.52 -36.21 32.27
N VAL A 214 16.17 -34.93 32.30
CA VAL A 214 16.95 -33.85 32.94
C VAL A 214 16.03 -33.11 33.89
N SER A 215 16.14 -33.37 35.19
CA SER A 215 15.40 -32.61 36.21
C SER A 215 16.12 -31.30 36.51
N VAL A 216 15.36 -30.21 36.57
CA VAL A 216 15.86 -28.87 36.92
C VAL A 216 15.05 -28.33 38.10
N LEU A 217 15.73 -27.92 39.17
CA LEU A 217 15.12 -27.27 40.32
C LEU A 217 14.61 -25.89 39.90
N THR A 218 13.34 -25.62 40.22
CA THR A 218 12.68 -24.34 39.95
C THR A 218 12.30 -23.66 41.26
N THR A 219 11.93 -22.37 41.20
CA THR A 219 11.36 -21.65 42.35
C THR A 219 9.89 -22.02 42.62
N GLY A 220 9.29 -22.93 41.85
CA GLY A 220 7.86 -23.27 41.92
C GLY A 220 6.92 -22.22 41.33
N HIS A 221 7.47 -21.18 40.68
CA HIS A 221 6.72 -20.07 40.07
C HIS A 221 6.79 -20.06 38.54
N GLU A 222 7.15 -21.17 37.90
CA GLU A 222 7.24 -21.30 36.43
C GLU A 222 5.96 -20.97 35.67
N LYS A 223 4.78 -21.08 36.32
CA LYS A 223 3.49 -20.69 35.73
C LYS A 223 3.16 -19.21 35.90
N MET A 224 3.89 -18.50 36.76
CA MET A 224 3.66 -17.08 37.03
C MET A 224 4.44 -16.24 36.01
N HIS A 225 3.75 -15.28 35.40
CA HIS A 225 4.33 -14.38 34.41
C HIS A 225 3.72 -12.98 34.50
N ILE A 226 4.43 -12.01 33.96
CA ILE A 226 3.93 -10.67 33.64
C ILE A 226 3.86 -10.54 32.11
N THR A 227 2.95 -9.71 31.63
CA THR A 227 2.81 -9.45 30.20
C THR A 227 3.33 -8.06 29.90
N ILE A 228 4.15 -7.97 28.85
CA ILE A 228 4.84 -6.74 28.49
C ILE A 228 4.56 -6.45 27.03
N THR A 229 3.94 -5.32 26.72
CA THR A 229 3.82 -4.85 25.35
C THR A 229 5.04 -4.01 25.00
N LEU A 230 5.83 -4.47 24.03
CA LEU A 230 7.01 -3.78 23.53
C LEU A 230 6.66 -3.06 22.23
N THR A 231 6.92 -1.75 22.19
CA THR A 231 6.57 -0.91 21.04
C THR A 231 7.77 -0.12 20.58
N ALA A 232 8.03 -0.13 19.28
CA ALA A 232 9.13 0.63 18.69
C ALA A 232 8.74 1.24 17.35
N ARG A 233 9.53 2.19 16.88
CA ARG A 233 9.30 3.02 15.71
C ARG A 233 10.33 2.74 14.61
N SER A 234 9.96 2.98 13.36
CA SER A 234 10.77 2.66 12.17
C SER A 234 12.14 3.33 12.10
N ASP A 235 12.34 4.44 12.81
CA ASP A 235 13.63 5.15 12.92
C ASP A 235 14.55 4.61 14.03
N GLY A 236 14.13 3.55 14.71
CA GLY A 236 14.89 2.94 15.80
C GLY A 236 14.50 3.42 17.19
N GLN A 237 13.56 4.37 17.32
CA GLN A 237 13.10 4.83 18.62
C GLN A 237 12.28 3.74 19.34
N LYS A 238 12.65 3.46 20.59
CA LYS A 238 11.93 2.55 21.49
C LYS A 238 10.98 3.34 22.39
N LEU A 239 9.73 2.91 22.52
CA LEU A 239 8.80 3.46 23.51
C LEU A 239 8.98 2.75 24.86
N ARG A 240 8.43 3.36 25.92
CA ARG A 240 8.41 2.76 27.25
C ARG A 240 7.58 1.47 27.22
N PRO A 241 8.10 0.34 27.71
CA PRO A 241 7.33 -0.90 27.81
C PRO A 241 6.06 -0.72 28.64
N PHE A 242 4.94 -1.22 28.14
CA PHE A 242 3.68 -1.30 28.88
C PHE A 242 3.64 -2.63 29.63
N VAL A 243 3.55 -2.59 30.97
CA VAL A 243 3.69 -3.78 31.82
C VAL A 243 2.40 -4.03 32.58
N LEU A 244 1.79 -5.18 32.33
CA LEU A 244 0.63 -5.68 33.05
C LEU A 244 1.06 -6.45 34.30
N LEU A 245 0.65 -5.94 35.47
CA LEU A 245 0.92 -6.55 36.77
C LEU A 245 -0.33 -7.26 37.30
N LYS A 246 -0.12 -8.47 37.84
CA LYS A 246 -1.17 -9.32 38.42
C LYS A 246 -1.78 -8.78 39.73
N ARG A 247 -1.26 -7.67 40.27
CA ARG A 247 -1.79 -7.03 41.50
C ARG A 247 -2.73 -5.89 41.11
N LYS A 248 -3.90 -5.80 41.75
CA LYS A 248 -4.87 -4.70 41.53
C LYS A 248 -4.48 -3.39 42.22
N ARG A 249 -3.82 -3.47 43.38
CA ARG A 249 -3.45 -2.30 44.18
C ARG A 249 -2.11 -1.74 43.70
N PRO A 250 -2.07 -0.47 43.23
CA PRO A 250 -0.82 0.18 42.87
C PRO A 250 0.13 0.29 44.05
N ASP A 251 1.42 0.16 43.78
CA ASP A 251 2.50 0.38 44.74
C ASP A 251 3.14 1.76 44.48
N PRO A 252 3.00 2.74 45.39
CA PRO A 252 3.48 4.10 45.18
C PRO A 252 4.99 4.18 44.94
N GLU A 253 5.79 3.39 45.64
CA GLU A 253 7.25 3.44 45.53
C GLU A 253 7.72 2.86 44.18
N ILE A 254 7.13 1.74 43.76
CA ILE A 254 7.39 1.15 42.44
C ILE A 254 6.96 2.11 41.32
N ASN A 255 5.77 2.70 41.43
CA ASN A 255 5.30 3.69 40.45
C ASN A 255 6.24 4.88 40.35
N LYS A 256 6.72 5.41 41.48
CA LYS A 256 7.67 6.54 41.53
C LYS A 256 9.01 6.16 40.88
N LYS A 257 9.56 4.99 41.21
CA LYS A 257 10.83 4.49 40.67
C LYS A 257 10.80 4.30 39.15
N PHE A 258 9.70 3.77 38.60
CA PHE A 258 9.63 3.37 37.20
C PHE A 258 8.84 4.33 36.28
N LYS A 259 8.24 5.41 36.80
CA LYS A 259 7.37 6.35 36.05
C LYS A 259 7.92 6.79 34.68
N ASN A 260 9.23 7.03 34.60
CA ASN A 260 9.89 7.52 33.38
C ASN A 260 10.45 6.40 32.49
N LYS A 261 10.44 5.15 32.97
CA LYS A 261 11.05 3.99 32.29
C LYS A 261 10.00 3.01 31.76
N LEU A 262 8.90 2.83 32.50
CA LEU A 262 7.85 1.86 32.21
C LEU A 262 6.47 2.51 32.32
N ILE A 263 5.50 1.94 31.63
CA ILE A 263 4.08 2.23 31.81
C ILE A 263 3.46 1.06 32.57
N LEU A 264 3.29 1.20 33.89
CA LEU A 264 2.74 0.15 34.74
C LEU A 264 1.21 0.21 34.77
N SER A 265 0.55 -0.93 34.50
CA SER A 265 -0.89 -1.12 34.67
C SER A 265 -1.16 -2.23 35.69
N TRP A 266 -1.99 -1.91 36.69
CA TRP A 266 -2.28 -2.73 37.86
C TRP A 266 -3.64 -3.42 37.71
N ALA A 267 -3.79 -4.21 36.64
CA ALA A 267 -5.08 -4.75 36.21
C ALA A 267 -5.58 -5.95 37.06
N GLY A 268 -4.69 -6.60 37.82
CA GLY A 268 -5.04 -7.84 38.52
C GLY A 268 -5.11 -9.08 37.62
N ARG A 269 -4.83 -8.92 36.33
CA ARG A 269 -4.82 -9.95 35.29
C ARG A 269 -3.61 -9.77 34.37
N ILE A 270 -3.32 -10.78 33.56
CA ILE A 270 -2.11 -10.88 32.75
C ILE A 270 -2.38 -11.07 31.26
N TRP A 271 -3.64 -11.00 30.83
CA TRP A 271 -4.02 -10.99 29.42
C TRP A 271 -4.65 -9.65 29.06
N MET A 272 -4.45 -9.22 27.82
CA MET A 272 -5.07 -8.02 27.26
C MET A 272 -6.55 -8.26 26.96
N ASP A 273 -7.35 -7.23 27.17
CA ASP A 273 -8.74 -7.09 26.73
C ASP A 273 -8.95 -5.68 26.17
N ASP A 274 -10.12 -5.37 25.65
CA ASP A 274 -10.37 -4.06 24.99
C ASP A 274 -10.08 -2.87 25.92
N SER A 275 -10.39 -2.98 27.20
CA SER A 275 -10.12 -1.93 28.19
C SER A 275 -8.62 -1.73 28.45
N LEU A 276 -7.84 -2.81 28.53
CA LEU A 276 -6.39 -2.71 28.68
C LEU A 276 -5.70 -2.28 27.39
N THR A 277 -6.24 -2.67 26.23
CA THR A 277 -5.78 -2.18 24.93
C THR A 277 -6.01 -0.68 24.80
N GLU A 278 -7.17 -0.17 25.25
CA GLU A 278 -7.42 1.27 25.34
C GLU A 278 -6.39 1.98 26.22
N GLU A 279 -6.16 1.46 27.43
CA GLU A 279 -5.19 2.02 28.37
C GLU A 279 -3.80 2.06 27.74
N TYR A 280 -3.36 0.97 27.13
CA TYR A 280 -2.10 0.87 26.41
C TYR A 280 -1.99 1.92 25.30
N LEU A 281 -2.99 2.02 24.42
CA LEU A 281 -2.97 2.95 23.29
C LEU A 281 -2.89 4.40 23.77
N ARG A 282 -3.73 4.80 24.73
CA ARG A 282 -3.77 6.18 25.22
C ARG A 282 -2.49 6.56 25.96
N ARG A 283 -1.94 5.68 26.81
CA ARG A 283 -0.74 5.97 27.62
C ARG A 283 0.56 5.87 26.82
N THR A 284 0.60 5.05 25.79
CA THR A 284 1.80 4.84 24.95
C THR A 284 1.90 5.87 23.84
N PHE A 285 0.81 6.16 23.15
CA PHE A 285 0.83 7.04 21.97
C PHE A 285 0.41 8.49 22.26
N GLY A 286 -0.35 8.74 23.34
CA GLY A 286 -0.83 10.07 23.73
C GLY A 286 -1.77 10.74 22.71
N PRO A 287 -2.37 11.90 23.07
CA PRO A 287 -3.16 12.71 22.12
C PRO A 287 -2.24 13.20 20.99
N GLY A 288 -2.63 12.93 19.74
CA GLY A 288 -1.74 12.94 18.59
C GLY A 288 -1.15 14.31 18.19
N LEU A 289 0.10 14.26 17.71
CA LEU A 289 0.74 15.31 16.90
C LEU A 289 0.06 15.43 15.52
N PHE A 290 0.38 16.49 14.76
CA PHE A 290 -0.22 16.83 13.47
C PHE A 290 -0.15 15.74 12.37
N HIS A 291 0.68 14.70 12.53
CA HIS A 291 0.93 13.67 11.52
C HIS A 291 0.25 12.32 11.82
N ARG A 292 -0.20 11.63 10.77
CA ARG A 292 -0.75 10.27 10.85
C ARG A 292 0.36 9.26 11.19
N ARG A 293 -0.04 8.21 11.91
CA ARG A 293 0.83 7.13 12.41
C ARG A 293 0.29 5.78 11.93
N LEU A 294 1.18 4.85 11.61
CA LEU A 294 0.81 3.47 11.30
C LEU A 294 1.26 2.55 12.43
N LEU A 295 0.36 1.73 12.98
CA LEU A 295 0.67 0.70 13.98
C LEU A 295 0.50 -0.69 13.36
N VAL A 296 1.58 -1.46 13.35
CA VAL A 296 1.61 -2.85 12.90
C VAL A 296 1.64 -3.78 14.10
N TRP A 297 0.66 -4.68 14.20
CA TRP A 297 0.51 -5.63 15.32
C TRP A 297 -0.25 -6.87 14.86
N ASP A 298 -0.38 -7.87 15.71
CA ASP A 298 -1.04 -9.12 15.38
C ASP A 298 -2.57 -9.02 15.31
N SER A 299 -3.21 -10.12 14.91
CA SER A 299 -4.67 -10.25 14.85
C SER A 299 -5.30 -10.69 16.17
N PHE A 300 -4.71 -10.36 17.32
CA PHE A 300 -5.28 -10.72 18.61
C PHE A 300 -6.68 -10.08 18.78
N ARG A 301 -7.59 -10.78 19.48
CA ARG A 301 -9.03 -10.46 19.48
C ARG A 301 -9.33 -9.00 19.84
N CYS A 302 -8.67 -8.46 20.85
CA CYS A 302 -8.89 -7.07 21.27
C CYS A 302 -8.19 -6.03 20.38
N HIS A 303 -7.28 -6.42 19.48
CA HIS A 303 -6.63 -5.50 18.53
C HIS A 303 -7.53 -5.16 17.34
N ILE A 304 -8.46 -6.07 17.02
CA ILE A 304 -9.37 -5.96 15.86
C ILE A 304 -10.81 -5.62 16.24
N SER A 305 -11.09 -5.39 17.53
CA SER A 305 -12.42 -5.02 18.04
C SER A 305 -12.87 -3.63 17.58
N GLU A 306 -14.19 -3.40 17.55
CA GLU A 306 -14.75 -2.12 17.14
C GLU A 306 -14.43 -1.00 18.15
N GLU A 307 -14.34 -1.34 19.42
CA GLU A 307 -13.89 -0.48 20.51
C GLU A 307 -12.47 0.04 20.25
N THR A 308 -11.54 -0.87 19.96
CA THR A 308 -10.16 -0.52 19.64
C THR A 308 -10.06 0.32 18.36
N LYS A 309 -10.83 0.00 17.32
CA LYS A 309 -10.90 0.82 16.09
C LYS A 309 -11.35 2.25 16.35
N LYS A 310 -12.31 2.48 17.25
CA LYS A 310 -12.75 3.83 17.64
C LYS A 310 -11.60 4.62 18.30
N ILE A 311 -10.90 4.01 19.25
CA ILE A 311 -9.78 4.63 19.95
C ILE A 311 -8.63 4.97 18.99
N LEU A 312 -8.29 4.04 18.09
CA LEU A 312 -7.27 4.27 17.06
C LEU A 312 -7.61 5.46 16.16
N LYS A 313 -8.89 5.59 15.77
CA LYS A 313 -9.40 6.73 15.00
C LYS A 313 -9.27 8.05 15.77
N GLU A 314 -9.62 8.08 17.06
CA GLU A 314 -9.42 9.25 17.93
C GLU A 314 -7.94 9.65 18.01
N LEU A 315 -7.05 8.67 18.12
CA LEU A 315 -5.60 8.88 18.20
C LEU A 315 -4.94 9.15 16.83
N LYS A 316 -5.70 9.16 15.73
CA LYS A 316 -5.18 9.30 14.35
C LYS A 316 -4.11 8.25 14.02
N ILE A 317 -4.33 7.02 14.48
CA ILE A 317 -3.47 5.86 14.22
C ILE A 317 -4.21 4.94 13.26
N ASP A 318 -3.60 4.70 12.10
CA ASP A 318 -4.03 3.64 11.20
C ASP A 318 -3.34 2.34 11.59
N THR A 319 -3.95 1.19 11.30
CA THR A 319 -3.40 -0.11 11.67
C THR A 319 -3.17 -1.00 10.46
N ALA A 320 -2.15 -1.85 10.59
CA ALA A 320 -1.95 -3.01 9.73
C ALA A 320 -1.88 -4.27 10.61
N VAL A 321 -2.76 -5.21 10.34
CA VAL A 321 -2.90 -6.43 11.15
C VAL A 321 -2.13 -7.56 10.47
N VAL A 322 -1.15 -8.12 11.18
CA VAL A 322 -0.39 -9.28 10.71
C VAL A 322 -1.33 -10.49 10.62
N PRO A 323 -1.39 -11.19 9.47
CA PRO A 323 -2.23 -12.36 9.31
C PRO A 323 -1.94 -13.45 10.34
N GLY A 324 -2.99 -14.17 10.74
CA GLY A 324 -2.90 -15.27 11.70
C GLY A 324 -1.85 -16.30 11.29
N GLY A 325 -1.02 -16.74 12.24
CA GLY A 325 0.04 -17.72 11.98
C GLY A 325 1.28 -17.19 11.24
N CYS A 326 1.28 -15.91 10.84
CA CYS A 326 2.37 -15.29 10.09
C CYS A 326 3.32 -14.42 10.93
N THR A 327 3.06 -14.26 12.23
CA THR A 327 3.85 -13.39 13.14
C THR A 327 5.35 -13.68 13.10
N LYS A 328 5.73 -14.97 13.15
CA LYS A 328 7.11 -15.47 13.05
C LYS A 328 7.86 -15.10 11.75
N PHE A 329 7.17 -14.59 10.73
CA PHE A 329 7.75 -14.24 9.43
C PHE A 329 7.75 -12.73 9.14
N ILE A 330 6.86 -11.94 9.73
CA ILE A 330 6.67 -10.52 9.35
C ILE A 330 6.30 -9.59 10.52
N GLN A 331 6.13 -10.10 11.73
CA GLN A 331 5.97 -9.22 12.89
C GLN A 331 7.35 -8.86 13.44
N ALA A 332 7.75 -7.59 13.24
CA ALA A 332 9.05 -7.08 13.65
C ALA A 332 9.49 -7.47 15.09
N PRO A 333 8.60 -7.40 16.10
CA PRO A 333 8.88 -7.94 17.43
C PRO A 333 9.33 -9.39 17.46
N ASP A 334 8.51 -10.30 16.92
CA ASP A 334 8.78 -11.75 16.95
C ASP A 334 10.03 -12.13 16.16
N VAL A 335 10.27 -11.46 15.05
CA VAL A 335 11.40 -11.75 14.17
C VAL A 335 12.72 -11.22 14.72
N CYS A 336 12.73 -10.01 15.31
CA CYS A 336 13.97 -9.28 15.52
C CYS A 336 14.31 -8.95 16.98
N TRP A 337 13.34 -8.59 17.83
CA TRP A 337 13.68 -8.04 19.16
C TRP A 337 13.12 -8.79 20.36
N ASN A 338 12.06 -9.60 20.23
CA ASN A 338 11.55 -10.43 21.33
C ASN A 338 12.58 -11.46 21.79
N GLN A 339 13.26 -12.11 20.84
CA GLN A 339 14.31 -13.09 21.16
C GLN A 339 15.50 -12.48 21.92
N PRO A 340 16.18 -11.43 21.44
CA PRO A 340 17.30 -10.83 22.19
C PRO A 340 16.85 -10.22 23.52
N PHE A 341 15.66 -9.61 23.57
CA PHE A 341 15.06 -9.13 24.83
C PHE A 341 14.93 -10.25 25.86
N LYS A 342 14.27 -11.37 25.49
CA LYS A 342 14.12 -12.54 26.38
C LYS A 342 15.46 -13.17 26.74
N ALA A 343 16.40 -13.25 25.80
CA ALA A 343 17.73 -13.77 26.07
C ALA A 343 18.48 -12.94 27.12
N LYS A 344 18.32 -11.61 27.10
CA LYS A 344 18.90 -10.72 28.12
C LYS A 344 18.23 -10.90 29.48
N LEU A 345 16.92 -11.10 29.53
CA LEU A 345 16.21 -11.43 30.77
C LEU A 345 16.67 -12.77 31.37
N VAL A 346 16.81 -13.81 30.53
CA VAL A 346 17.36 -15.11 30.96
C VAL A 346 18.78 -14.94 31.50
N GLN A 347 19.61 -14.12 30.85
CA GLN A 347 20.95 -13.82 31.34
C GLN A 347 20.90 -13.19 32.74
N LEU A 348 20.11 -12.14 32.94
CA LEU A 348 20.02 -11.44 34.23
C LEU A 348 19.50 -12.36 35.34
N PHE A 349 18.55 -13.24 35.00
CA PHE A 349 18.06 -14.26 35.91
C PHE A 349 19.14 -15.31 36.25
N ASP A 350 19.89 -15.80 35.26
CA ASP A 350 21.01 -16.73 35.49
C ASP A 350 22.09 -16.09 36.38
N ASP A 351 22.44 -14.83 36.12
CA ASP A 351 23.42 -14.07 36.91
C ASP A 351 22.93 -13.92 38.38
N TRP A 352 21.63 -13.66 38.60
CA TRP A 352 21.02 -13.66 39.94
C TRP A 352 20.95 -15.05 40.57
N MET A 353 20.68 -16.10 39.80
CA MET A 353 20.70 -17.48 40.30
C MET A 353 22.11 -17.91 40.72
N MET A 354 23.17 -17.38 40.11
CA MET A 354 24.55 -17.70 40.49
C MET A 354 25.05 -16.85 41.66
N HIS A 355 24.72 -15.56 41.68
CA HIS A 355 25.39 -14.59 42.55
C HIS A 355 24.44 -13.75 43.41
N GLY A 356 23.14 -13.80 43.15
CA GLY A 356 22.14 -13.03 43.86
C GLY A 356 21.84 -13.59 45.25
N GLU A 357 21.54 -12.69 46.17
CA GLU A 357 20.99 -13.05 47.48
C GLU A 357 19.59 -13.64 47.31
N LYS A 358 19.40 -14.87 47.81
CA LYS A 358 18.14 -15.62 47.71
C LYS A 358 17.48 -15.67 49.06
N SER A 359 16.26 -15.15 49.16
CA SER A 359 15.42 -15.39 50.33
C SER A 359 14.82 -16.79 50.26
N LEU A 360 14.77 -17.50 51.39
CA LEU A 360 14.23 -18.85 51.46
C LEU A 360 12.80 -18.84 52.03
N THR A 361 11.99 -19.80 51.61
CA THR A 361 10.71 -20.14 52.25
C THR A 361 10.95 -20.88 53.57
N LYS A 362 9.91 -21.01 54.39
CA LYS A 362 9.99 -21.80 55.65
C LYS A 362 10.43 -23.25 55.41
N GLY A 363 10.16 -23.80 54.22
CA GLY A 363 10.60 -25.14 53.81
C GLY A 363 11.94 -25.18 53.08
N GLY A 364 12.74 -24.11 53.10
CA GLY A 364 14.08 -24.08 52.51
C GLY A 364 14.15 -23.85 51.00
N ASN A 365 13.02 -23.72 50.30
CA ASN A 365 13.02 -23.42 48.86
C ASN A 365 13.30 -21.94 48.56
N PRO A 366 14.08 -21.60 47.51
CA PRO A 366 14.34 -20.21 47.14
C PRO A 366 13.08 -19.50 46.62
N ARG A 367 12.83 -18.29 47.11
CA ARG A 367 11.77 -17.40 46.64
C ARG A 367 12.15 -16.75 45.31
N PRO A 368 11.16 -16.33 44.49
CA PRO A 368 11.45 -15.57 43.29
C PRO A 368 12.03 -14.18 43.64
N PRO A 369 12.81 -13.57 42.73
CA PRO A 369 13.26 -12.19 42.86
C PRO A 369 12.08 -11.23 43.15
N PRO A 370 12.31 -10.16 43.91
CA PRO A 370 11.32 -9.09 44.07
C PRO A 370 10.86 -8.54 42.72
N ILE A 371 9.60 -8.11 42.63
CA ILE A 371 9.03 -7.58 41.38
C ILE A 371 9.83 -6.38 40.85
N GLU A 372 10.39 -5.55 41.73
CA GLU A 372 11.25 -4.43 41.35
C GLU A 372 12.49 -4.87 40.57
N THR A 373 13.11 -5.98 40.99
CA THR A 373 14.26 -6.56 40.28
C THR A 373 13.86 -7.02 38.88
N TYR A 374 12.67 -7.62 38.74
CA TYR A 374 12.13 -7.98 37.43
C TYR A 374 11.90 -6.76 36.53
N LEU A 375 11.34 -5.67 37.08
CA LEU A 375 11.12 -4.44 36.34
C LEU A 375 12.44 -3.77 35.92
N ASP A 376 13.46 -3.77 36.78
CA ASP A 376 14.81 -3.32 36.44
C ASP A 376 15.42 -4.17 35.31
N TRP A 377 15.21 -5.49 35.33
CA TRP A 377 15.66 -6.36 34.25
C TRP A 377 14.92 -6.13 32.94
N VAL A 378 13.61 -5.85 32.97
CA VAL A 378 12.83 -5.48 31.79
C VAL A 378 13.39 -4.21 31.15
N VAL A 379 13.70 -3.19 31.96
CA VAL A 379 14.33 -1.96 31.47
C VAL A 379 15.68 -2.27 30.82
N ALA A 380 16.57 -2.98 31.54
CA ALA A 380 17.91 -3.29 31.04
C ALA A 380 17.87 -4.17 29.77
N ALA A 381 16.92 -5.11 29.69
CA ALA A 381 16.73 -5.95 28.51
C ALA A 381 16.25 -5.12 27.31
N TRP A 382 15.29 -4.22 27.51
CA TRP A 382 14.79 -3.36 26.44
C TRP A 382 15.84 -2.34 25.97
N GLU A 383 16.61 -1.77 26.90
CA GLU A 383 17.73 -0.89 26.59
C GLU A 383 18.82 -1.59 25.78
N SER A 384 19.07 -2.88 26.03
CA SER A 384 20.10 -3.66 25.32
C SER A 384 19.81 -3.93 23.83
N VAL A 385 18.55 -3.81 23.39
CA VAL A 385 18.20 -3.94 21.97
C VAL A 385 18.61 -2.67 21.24
N SER A 386 19.52 -2.76 20.27
CA SER A 386 20.05 -1.57 19.59
C SER A 386 19.01 -0.90 18.67
N ALA A 387 19.10 0.42 18.52
CA ALA A 387 18.24 1.18 17.59
C ALA A 387 18.38 0.70 16.14
N GLU A 388 19.58 0.25 15.75
CA GLU A 388 19.82 -0.38 14.45
C GLU A 388 19.04 -1.70 14.29
N THR A 389 18.98 -2.54 15.34
CA THR A 389 18.17 -3.77 15.32
C THR A 389 16.70 -3.44 15.14
N ILE A 390 16.22 -2.38 15.82
CA ILE A 390 14.85 -1.89 15.65
C ILE A 390 14.63 -1.41 14.22
N SER A 391 15.42 -0.48 13.68
CA SER A 391 15.18 0.08 12.35
C SER A 391 15.30 -0.98 11.24
N ASN A 392 16.26 -1.90 11.35
CA ASN A 392 16.43 -3.00 10.39
C ASN A 392 15.28 -4.01 10.44
N SER A 393 14.58 -4.17 11.57
CA SER A 393 13.48 -5.13 11.66
C SER A 393 12.32 -4.75 10.75
N PHE A 394 12.02 -3.45 10.62
CA PHE A 394 10.96 -2.94 9.76
C PHE A 394 11.21 -3.34 8.31
N LYS A 395 12.44 -3.14 7.83
CA LYS A 395 12.86 -3.57 6.48
C LYS A 395 12.85 -5.09 6.33
N SER A 396 13.40 -5.80 7.33
CA SER A 396 13.47 -7.26 7.37
C SER A 396 12.10 -7.93 7.34
N CYS A 397 11.05 -7.22 7.76
CA CYS A 397 9.68 -7.71 7.85
C CYS A 397 8.73 -7.14 6.78
N GLY A 398 9.25 -6.42 5.77
CA GLY A 398 8.43 -5.81 4.72
C GLY A 398 7.62 -4.58 5.16
N ILE A 399 7.88 -4.05 6.36
CA ILE A 399 7.30 -2.82 6.90
C ILE A 399 8.21 -1.64 6.53
N THR A 400 8.52 -1.50 5.24
CA THR A 400 9.49 -0.51 4.72
C THR A 400 8.83 0.84 4.42
N ASN A 401 9.65 1.90 4.40
CA ASN A 401 9.29 3.22 3.84
C ASN A 401 9.40 3.29 2.30
N ALA A 402 10.01 2.32 1.64
CA ALA A 402 10.07 2.24 0.18
C ALA A 402 8.80 1.57 -0.36
N THR A 403 8.06 2.22 -1.25
CA THR A 403 6.86 1.63 -1.90
C THR A 403 7.19 0.98 -3.24
N ASP A 404 8.33 1.32 -3.83
CA ASP A 404 8.83 0.89 -5.14
C ASP A 404 9.43 -0.53 -5.16
N GLY A 405 9.52 -1.19 -4.00
CA GLY A 405 10.12 -2.52 -3.87
C GLY A 405 11.64 -2.53 -3.82
N SER A 406 12.30 -1.37 -3.74
CA SER A 406 13.76 -1.26 -3.64
C SER A 406 14.38 -1.90 -2.38
N GLU A 407 13.54 -2.29 -1.41
CA GLU A 407 13.95 -2.97 -0.18
C GLU A 407 13.39 -4.40 -0.05
N ASP A 408 12.74 -4.94 -1.08
CA ASP A 408 12.13 -6.28 -1.04
C ASP A 408 13.18 -7.39 -0.82
N ASP A 409 14.43 -7.18 -1.25
CA ASP A 409 15.55 -8.10 -1.05
C ASP A 409 15.96 -8.23 0.43
N LYS A 410 15.56 -7.26 1.26
CA LYS A 410 15.86 -7.22 2.69
C LYS A 410 14.91 -8.11 3.49
N ILE A 411 13.73 -8.41 2.96
CA ILE A 411 12.68 -9.19 3.62
C ILE A 411 13.23 -10.59 3.91
N HIS A 412 13.43 -10.92 5.19
CA HIS A 412 14.18 -12.11 5.56
C HIS A 412 13.49 -13.42 5.20
N CYS A 413 12.15 -13.45 5.25
CA CYS A 413 11.40 -14.66 4.95
C CYS A 413 11.47 -15.04 3.46
N PHE A 414 11.70 -14.07 2.58
CA PHE A 414 11.76 -14.20 1.12
C PHE A 414 13.16 -14.44 0.56
N LYS A 415 14.20 -14.44 1.40
CA LYS A 415 15.57 -14.77 0.98
C LYS A 415 15.63 -16.20 0.46
N GLU A 416 16.55 -16.47 -0.47
CA GLU A 416 16.75 -17.80 -1.07
C GLU A 416 16.97 -18.93 -0.05
N ASN A 417 17.67 -18.63 1.04
CA ASN A 417 17.88 -19.57 2.16
C ASN A 417 16.92 -19.31 3.34
N GLY A 418 15.85 -18.56 3.10
CA GLY A 418 14.83 -18.19 4.07
C GLY A 418 13.73 -19.25 4.21
N PRO A 419 12.79 -19.04 5.14
CA PRO A 419 11.66 -19.94 5.37
C PRO A 419 10.69 -20.04 4.19
N VAL A 420 10.66 -19.07 3.27
CA VAL A 420 9.84 -19.09 2.05
C VAL A 420 10.75 -18.98 0.82
N PRO A 421 11.38 -20.09 0.38
CA PRO A 421 12.17 -20.11 -0.84
C PRO A 421 11.33 -19.69 -2.05
N GLY A 422 11.86 -18.77 -2.87
CA GLY A 422 11.13 -18.21 -4.01
C GLY A 422 10.09 -17.15 -3.65
N GLY A 423 9.90 -16.81 -2.37
CA GLY A 423 8.99 -15.75 -1.94
C GLY A 423 9.34 -14.38 -2.54
N PHE A 424 10.62 -14.10 -2.74
CA PHE A 424 11.07 -12.87 -3.40
C PHE A 424 10.62 -12.81 -4.87
N VAL A 425 10.78 -13.93 -5.59
CA VAL A 425 10.32 -14.04 -6.99
C VAL A 425 8.81 -13.92 -7.05
N ARG A 426 8.08 -14.56 -6.13
CA ARG A 426 6.61 -14.41 -6.04
C ARG A 426 6.17 -12.98 -5.72
N LEU A 427 6.89 -12.26 -4.87
CA LEU A 427 6.58 -10.85 -4.59
C LEU A 427 6.88 -9.97 -5.81
N GLN A 428 8.00 -10.20 -6.51
CA GLN A 428 8.29 -9.49 -7.75
C GLN A 428 7.28 -9.82 -8.84
N GLN A 429 6.92 -11.09 -8.98
CA GLN A 429 5.90 -11.56 -9.90
C GLN A 429 4.55 -10.97 -9.51
N ALA A 430 4.11 -10.98 -8.25
CA ALA A 430 2.86 -10.36 -7.84
C ALA A 430 2.84 -8.83 -8.04
N ARG A 431 3.99 -8.14 -7.95
CA ARG A 431 4.10 -6.72 -8.34
C ARG A 431 4.01 -6.55 -9.85
N LEU A 432 4.59 -7.48 -10.61
CA LEU A 432 4.48 -7.55 -12.07
C LEU A 432 3.07 -7.96 -12.49
N ASP A 433 2.38 -8.85 -11.78
CA ASP A 433 1.03 -9.33 -12.00
C ASP A 433 0.05 -8.24 -11.60
N GLU A 434 0.24 -7.50 -10.51
CA GLU A 434 -0.49 -6.23 -10.30
C GLU A 434 -0.27 -5.21 -11.45
N THR A 435 0.78 -5.40 -12.27
CA THR A 435 1.02 -4.62 -13.48
C THR A 435 0.50 -5.32 -14.75
N ILE A 436 0.46 -6.67 -14.78
CA ILE A 436 0.09 -7.57 -15.87
C ILE A 436 -1.39 -7.97 -15.76
N GLU A 437 -1.97 -8.41 -14.64
CA GLU A 437 -3.43 -8.35 -14.39
C GLU A 437 -3.98 -6.95 -14.61
N LEU A 438 -3.19 -5.88 -14.48
CA LEU A 438 -3.63 -4.55 -14.91
C LEU A 438 -3.66 -4.45 -16.45
N ALA A 439 -2.67 -5.01 -17.15
CA ALA A 439 -2.61 -5.05 -18.61
C ALA A 439 -3.63 -6.04 -19.21
N ASP A 440 -3.87 -7.16 -18.53
CA ASP A 440 -4.77 -8.25 -18.86
C ASP A 440 -6.20 -7.93 -18.41
N LEU A 441 -6.46 -7.17 -17.32
CA LEU A 441 -7.78 -6.54 -17.13
C LEU A 441 -8.02 -5.49 -18.21
N LEU A 442 -6.98 -4.79 -18.67
CA LEU A 442 -7.11 -3.85 -19.79
C LEU A 442 -7.34 -4.57 -21.12
N GLU A 443 -6.91 -5.83 -21.28
CA GLU A 443 -7.22 -6.71 -22.43
C GLU A 443 -8.51 -7.54 -22.25
N GLU A 444 -8.91 -7.95 -21.04
CA GLU A 444 -10.15 -8.70 -20.73
C GLU A 444 -11.37 -7.76 -20.63
N ILE A 445 -11.17 -6.49 -20.29
CA ILE A 445 -12.17 -5.43 -20.53
C ILE A 445 -12.34 -5.18 -22.05
N ASP A 446 -11.41 -5.67 -22.88
CA ASP A 446 -11.51 -5.62 -24.35
C ASP A 446 -12.14 -6.89 -24.97
N LEU A 447 -12.32 -8.01 -24.26
CA LEU A 447 -12.99 -9.21 -24.80
C LEU A 447 -13.72 -10.04 -23.74
N GLY A 448 -15.03 -9.82 -23.60
CA GLY A 448 -15.88 -10.57 -22.65
C GLY A 448 -17.38 -10.50 -22.95
N GLN A 449 -17.78 -11.14 -24.05
CA GLN A 449 -19.09 -11.73 -24.38
C GLN A 449 -20.38 -10.88 -24.28
N ASP A 450 -20.97 -10.65 -25.47
CA ASP A 450 -22.41 -10.73 -25.77
C ASP A 450 -23.36 -10.76 -24.57
N ASN A 451 -23.76 -9.58 -24.09
CA ASN A 451 -25.04 -9.46 -23.40
C ASN A 451 -26.13 -9.29 -24.46
N GLU A 452 -27.03 -10.28 -24.53
CA GLU A 452 -28.20 -10.43 -25.41
C GLU A 452 -29.26 -9.30 -25.34
N ASN A 453 -28.92 -8.10 -24.86
CA ASN A 453 -29.80 -6.92 -24.93
C ASN A 453 -29.10 -5.84 -25.76
N GLY A 454 -29.30 -5.94 -27.07
CA GLY A 454 -28.60 -5.17 -28.09
C GLY A 454 -28.58 -3.65 -27.86
N TYR A 455 -27.40 -3.14 -27.51
CA TYR A 455 -26.88 -1.85 -27.94
C TYR A 455 -25.36 -2.00 -28.06
N ALA A 456 -24.85 -2.09 -29.28
CA ALA A 456 -23.43 -2.12 -29.58
C ALA A 456 -22.75 -0.88 -28.97
N SER A 457 -21.72 -1.08 -28.14
CA SER A 457 -20.72 -0.04 -27.89
C SER A 457 -20.01 0.24 -29.21
N ASP A 458 -20.08 1.49 -29.68
CA ASP A 458 -19.46 1.93 -30.93
C ASP A 458 -17.98 1.52 -31.00
N ALA A 459 -17.60 0.77 -32.03
CA ALA A 459 -16.22 0.36 -32.30
C ALA A 459 -15.22 1.54 -32.44
N SER A 460 -15.72 2.78 -32.58
CA SER A 460 -14.90 4.00 -32.59
C SER A 460 -14.29 4.31 -31.21
N ASP A 461 -14.92 3.90 -30.10
CA ASP A 461 -14.44 4.19 -28.76
C ASP A 461 -13.23 3.32 -28.38
N ILE A 462 -13.18 2.07 -28.86
CA ILE A 462 -12.06 1.14 -28.63
C ILE A 462 -10.83 1.58 -29.44
N HIS A 463 -11.02 1.86 -30.74
CA HIS A 463 -9.92 2.30 -31.61
C HIS A 463 -9.29 3.63 -31.13
N SER A 464 -10.12 4.57 -30.65
CA SER A 464 -9.65 5.86 -30.10
C SER A 464 -8.84 5.68 -28.81
N LYS A 465 -9.23 4.74 -27.94
CA LYS A 465 -8.52 4.45 -26.69
C LYS A 465 -7.18 3.77 -26.94
N VAL A 466 -7.14 2.81 -27.87
CA VAL A 466 -5.92 2.10 -28.27
C VAL A 466 -4.94 3.03 -28.96
N GLU A 467 -5.39 3.88 -29.86
CA GLU A 467 -4.53 4.84 -30.57
C GLU A 467 -3.96 5.90 -29.61
N LEU A 468 -4.77 6.40 -28.66
CA LEU A 468 -4.31 7.32 -27.62
C LEU A 468 -3.26 6.65 -26.72
N ALA A 469 -3.48 5.40 -26.30
CA ALA A 469 -2.49 4.66 -25.52
C ALA A 469 -1.18 4.46 -26.30
N ARG A 470 -1.27 4.16 -27.60
CA ARG A 470 -0.13 3.99 -28.50
C ARG A 470 0.69 5.27 -28.65
N GLN A 471 0.04 6.43 -28.74
CA GLN A 471 0.72 7.74 -28.81
C GLN A 471 1.58 8.06 -27.57
N PHE A 472 1.23 7.49 -26.40
CA PHE A 472 1.96 7.70 -25.15
C PHE A 472 2.84 6.52 -24.73
N GLN A 473 2.92 5.46 -25.55
CA GLN A 473 3.60 4.20 -25.25
C GLN A 473 5.10 4.37 -24.97
N ASP A 474 5.75 5.35 -25.61
CA ASP A 474 7.18 5.69 -25.42
C ASP A 474 7.41 6.79 -24.36
N SER A 475 6.36 7.27 -23.70
CA SER A 475 6.44 8.39 -22.75
C SER A 475 6.38 7.92 -21.29
N LYS A 476 6.91 8.74 -20.36
CA LYS A 476 6.67 8.55 -18.90
C LYS A 476 5.22 8.85 -18.50
N THR A 477 4.35 9.21 -19.45
CA THR A 477 2.96 9.60 -19.22
C THR A 477 2.08 8.36 -19.25
N LYS A 478 1.37 8.09 -18.15
CA LYS A 478 0.38 7.01 -18.09
C LYS A 478 -1.00 7.55 -18.45
N VAL A 479 -1.69 6.88 -19.38
CA VAL A 479 -3.09 7.17 -19.72
C VAL A 479 -3.97 6.25 -18.88
N VAL A 480 -4.95 6.82 -18.17
CA VAL A 480 -5.88 6.07 -17.32
C VAL A 480 -7.29 6.21 -17.91
N PHE A 481 -7.86 5.10 -18.37
CA PHE A 481 -9.26 5.04 -18.77
C PHE A 481 -10.10 4.59 -17.59
N CYS A 482 -11.23 5.26 -17.35
CA CYS A 482 -12.18 4.85 -16.33
C CYS A 482 -13.56 4.71 -16.96
N ALA A 483 -14.11 3.49 -16.92
CA ALA A 483 -15.46 3.19 -17.41
C ALA A 483 -16.55 3.74 -16.48
N ASP A 484 -16.19 4.06 -15.24
CA ASP A 484 -17.13 4.54 -14.23
C ASP A 484 -17.06 6.08 -14.11
N THR A 485 -18.20 6.75 -14.26
CA THR A 485 -18.30 8.22 -14.22
C THR A 485 -18.20 8.79 -12.80
N VAL A 486 -18.12 7.93 -11.78
CA VAL A 486 -18.00 8.35 -10.39
C VAL A 486 -16.56 8.78 -10.08
N LEU A 487 -16.33 10.10 -10.04
CA LEU A 487 -15.04 10.71 -9.71
C LEU A 487 -14.38 10.14 -8.43
N ASP A 488 -15.17 9.73 -7.45
CA ASP A 488 -14.67 9.05 -6.23
C ASP A 488 -13.93 7.74 -6.54
N LYS A 489 -14.44 6.93 -7.48
CA LYS A 489 -13.77 5.69 -7.91
C LYS A 489 -12.51 6.00 -8.71
N VAL A 490 -12.54 7.01 -9.58
CA VAL A 490 -11.36 7.47 -10.35
C VAL A 490 -10.23 7.92 -9.42
N ILE A 491 -10.56 8.72 -8.39
CA ILE A 491 -9.59 9.22 -7.41
C ILE A 491 -9.08 8.08 -6.51
N LYS A 492 -9.96 7.17 -6.07
CA LYS A 492 -9.55 6.01 -5.27
C LYS A 492 -8.68 5.04 -6.06
N ALA A 493 -9.03 4.75 -7.32
CA ALA A 493 -8.25 3.90 -8.21
C ALA A 493 -6.89 4.52 -8.49
N SER A 494 -6.82 5.80 -8.90
CA SER A 494 -5.53 6.48 -9.13
C SER A 494 -4.63 6.55 -7.90
N ARG A 495 -5.21 6.71 -6.69
CA ARG A 495 -4.47 6.66 -5.42
C ARG A 495 -3.99 5.25 -5.06
N GLY A 496 -4.81 4.23 -5.30
CA GLY A 496 -4.40 2.82 -5.17
C GLY A 496 -3.26 2.45 -6.13
N LEU A 497 -3.24 3.07 -7.32
CA LEU A 497 -2.25 2.86 -8.38
C LEU A 497 -0.99 3.74 -8.25
N GLY A 498 -0.96 4.69 -7.29
CA GLY A 498 0.15 5.66 -7.14
C GLY A 498 0.32 6.60 -8.34
N ILE A 499 -0.74 6.87 -9.10
CA ILE A 499 -0.70 7.69 -10.32
C ILE A 499 -1.16 9.12 -10.00
N ILE A 500 -0.37 10.09 -10.46
CA ILE A 500 -0.71 11.51 -10.38
C ILE A 500 -1.47 11.90 -11.66
N ILE A 501 -2.78 12.19 -11.53
CA ILE A 501 -3.58 12.69 -12.65
C ILE A 501 -3.35 14.19 -12.79
N ARG A 502 -2.65 14.61 -13.85
CA ARG A 502 -2.42 16.03 -14.20
C ARG A 502 -3.40 16.57 -15.25
N VAL A 503 -3.86 15.71 -16.15
CA VAL A 503 -4.82 16.05 -17.22
C VAL A 503 -6.06 15.19 -17.03
N LEU A 504 -7.24 15.80 -17.08
CA LEU A 504 -8.52 15.10 -16.97
C LEU A 504 -9.38 15.40 -18.20
N ASN A 505 -9.74 14.36 -18.95
CA ASN A 505 -10.68 14.46 -20.09
C ASN A 505 -12.09 14.10 -19.60
N VAL A 506 -13.05 15.02 -19.70
CA VAL A 506 -14.40 14.85 -19.15
C VAL A 506 -15.49 15.46 -20.02
N ALA A 507 -16.69 14.89 -19.98
CA ALA A 507 -17.90 15.52 -20.52
C ALA A 507 -18.39 16.68 -19.60
N PRO A 508 -19.16 17.65 -20.13
CA PRO A 508 -19.65 18.80 -19.35
C PRO A 508 -20.39 18.48 -18.04
N PRO A 509 -21.18 17.39 -17.90
CA PRO A 509 -21.82 17.06 -16.62
C PRO A 509 -20.83 16.86 -15.46
N ILE A 510 -19.62 16.39 -15.74
CA ILE A 510 -18.58 16.23 -14.72
C ILE A 510 -18.00 17.58 -14.31
N LEU A 511 -17.93 18.56 -15.22
CA LEU A 511 -17.58 19.94 -14.86
C LEU A 511 -18.62 20.54 -13.91
N VAL A 512 -19.92 20.30 -14.16
CA VAL A 512 -20.99 20.74 -13.24
C VAL A 512 -20.84 20.08 -11.87
N PHE A 513 -20.51 18.78 -11.83
CA PHE A 513 -20.23 18.07 -10.59
C PHE A 513 -19.04 18.70 -9.85
N LEU A 514 -17.94 18.97 -10.54
CA LEU A 514 -16.75 19.62 -9.97
C LEU A 514 -17.07 21.02 -9.42
N ALA A 515 -17.90 21.79 -10.13
CA ALA A 515 -18.33 23.11 -9.68
C ALA A 515 -19.20 23.03 -8.41
N LYS A 516 -20.21 22.16 -8.38
CA LYS A 516 -21.32 22.27 -7.40
C LYS A 516 -21.30 21.23 -6.27
N SER A 517 -20.68 20.06 -6.46
CA SER A 517 -20.83 18.95 -5.51
C SER A 517 -19.97 19.15 -4.26
N PRO A 518 -20.52 19.03 -3.03
CA PRO A 518 -19.73 19.10 -1.80
C PRO A 518 -18.77 17.92 -1.63
N LEU A 519 -18.94 16.84 -2.42
CA LEU A 519 -18.01 15.71 -2.40
C LEU A 519 -16.60 16.11 -2.85
N VAL A 520 -16.47 17.13 -3.71
CA VAL A 520 -15.19 17.59 -4.24
C VAL A 520 -14.23 18.02 -3.12
N GLU A 521 -14.74 18.66 -2.06
CA GLU A 521 -13.95 19.11 -0.90
C GLU A 521 -13.37 17.96 -0.07
N LYS A 522 -13.94 16.75 -0.19
CA LYS A 522 -13.44 15.57 0.54
C LYS A 522 -12.18 14.99 -0.10
N TYR A 523 -11.81 15.43 -1.29
CA TYR A 523 -10.68 14.90 -2.04
C TYR A 523 -9.60 15.97 -2.27
N ASN A 524 -8.34 15.60 -2.02
CA ASN A 524 -7.22 16.38 -2.51
C ASN A 524 -7.08 16.21 -4.04
N LEU A 525 -7.33 17.28 -4.80
CA LEU A 525 -7.20 17.40 -6.26
C LEU A 525 -6.04 18.32 -6.67
N SER A 526 -5.09 18.62 -5.77
CA SER A 526 -4.01 19.59 -6.00
C SER A 526 -3.06 19.25 -7.16
N CYS A 527 -3.10 18.00 -7.62
CA CYS A 527 -2.28 17.51 -8.72
C CYS A 527 -2.86 17.76 -10.11
N LEU A 528 -4.16 18.11 -10.18
CA LEU A 528 -4.84 18.35 -11.44
C LEU A 528 -4.47 19.74 -11.95
N GLU A 529 -3.89 19.79 -13.14
CA GLU A 529 -3.41 21.02 -13.77
C GLU A 529 -4.28 21.43 -14.95
N PHE A 530 -4.85 20.46 -15.67
CA PHE A 530 -5.54 20.70 -16.93
C PHE A 530 -6.82 19.87 -17.04
N ILE A 531 -7.90 20.48 -17.53
CA ILE A 531 -9.12 19.77 -17.88
C ILE A 531 -9.42 19.98 -19.36
N VAL A 532 -9.76 18.91 -20.06
CA VAL A 532 -10.25 18.96 -21.44
C VAL A 532 -11.71 18.49 -21.45
N THR A 533 -12.58 19.28 -22.06
CA THR A 533 -13.99 18.94 -22.24
C THR A 533 -14.40 18.94 -23.71
N ARG A 534 -15.24 17.97 -24.07
CA ARG A 534 -15.62 17.65 -25.46
C ARG A 534 -17.07 17.18 -25.52
N SER A 535 -17.56 17.01 -26.73
CA SER A 535 -18.84 16.37 -27.09
C SER A 535 -20.10 17.21 -26.84
N ALA A 536 -20.06 18.17 -25.93
CA ALA A 536 -21.12 19.16 -25.71
C ALA A 536 -20.51 20.47 -25.18
N PRO A 537 -21.17 21.63 -25.39
CA PRO A 537 -20.69 22.90 -24.87
C PRO A 537 -20.71 22.92 -23.34
N ALA A 538 -19.63 23.40 -22.73
CA ALA A 538 -19.57 23.73 -21.31
C ALA A 538 -19.74 25.24 -21.12
N ARG A 539 -20.57 25.63 -20.16
CA ARG A 539 -20.81 27.06 -19.88
C ARG A 539 -19.62 27.73 -19.23
N GLN A 540 -19.41 28.98 -19.60
CA GLN A 540 -18.41 29.86 -19.01
C GLN A 540 -18.54 29.93 -17.48
N GLU A 541 -19.75 30.09 -16.92
CA GLU A 541 -19.91 30.23 -15.47
C GLU A 541 -19.53 28.95 -14.72
N ILE A 542 -19.75 27.78 -15.33
CA ILE A 542 -19.35 26.50 -14.74
C ILE A 542 -17.83 26.36 -14.76
N ILE A 543 -17.19 26.74 -15.87
CA ILE A 543 -15.74 26.71 -16.00
C ILE A 543 -15.08 27.65 -14.97
N GLU A 544 -15.58 28.88 -14.86
CA GLU A 544 -15.11 29.87 -13.89
C GLU A 544 -15.28 29.38 -12.45
N GLU A 545 -16.41 28.75 -12.11
CA GLU A 545 -16.62 28.20 -10.78
C GLU A 545 -15.68 27.02 -10.48
N VAL A 546 -15.41 26.14 -11.45
CA VAL A 546 -14.39 25.07 -11.30
C VAL A 546 -13.01 25.68 -11.06
N LEU A 547 -12.59 26.66 -11.85
CA LEU A 547 -11.29 27.31 -11.71
C LEU A 547 -11.14 28.03 -10.37
N LYS A 548 -12.20 28.70 -9.91
CA LYS A 548 -12.26 29.35 -8.59
C LYS A 548 -12.16 28.33 -7.46
N ARG A 549 -12.89 27.22 -7.57
CA ARG A 549 -12.93 26.17 -6.53
C ARG A 549 -11.66 25.31 -6.50
N LEU A 550 -11.00 25.14 -7.64
CA LEU A 550 -9.80 24.32 -7.80
C LEU A 550 -8.64 25.15 -8.39
N PRO A 551 -8.01 26.03 -7.58
CA PRO A 551 -7.07 27.05 -8.06
C PRO A 551 -5.73 26.52 -8.58
N LYS A 552 -5.50 25.19 -8.54
CA LYS A 552 -4.32 24.54 -9.13
C LYS A 552 -4.52 24.18 -10.61
N ILE A 553 -5.76 24.18 -11.07
CA ILE A 553 -6.08 24.02 -12.49
C ILE A 553 -5.67 25.31 -13.20
N LYS A 554 -4.79 25.17 -14.18
CA LYS A 554 -4.21 26.27 -14.95
C LYS A 554 -5.14 26.69 -16.09
N PHE A 555 -5.83 25.74 -16.72
CA PHE A 555 -6.81 26.02 -17.78
C PHE A 555 -7.82 24.89 -17.95
N ILE A 556 -8.99 25.23 -18.51
CA ILE A 556 -9.98 24.27 -19.03
C ILE A 556 -10.12 24.51 -20.52
N THR A 557 -9.87 23.47 -21.32
CA THR A 557 -9.94 23.51 -22.79
C THR A 557 -11.24 22.88 -23.25
N GLN A 558 -11.96 23.56 -24.14
CA GLN A 558 -13.03 22.94 -24.94
C GLN A 558 -12.49 22.44 -26.27
N ALA A 559 -13.10 21.40 -26.81
CA ALA A 559 -12.76 20.89 -28.12
C ALA A 559 -14.00 20.32 -28.84
N TYR A 560 -14.04 20.54 -30.14
CA TYR A 560 -15.13 20.18 -31.02
C TYR A 560 -14.67 19.23 -32.13
N GLY A 561 -15.51 18.24 -32.43
CA GLY A 561 -15.24 17.21 -33.41
C GLY A 561 -16.43 16.29 -33.60
N MET A 562 -16.33 15.42 -34.59
CA MET A 562 -17.29 14.35 -34.89
C MET A 562 -16.55 13.09 -35.32
N THR A 563 -17.17 11.93 -35.19
CA THR A 563 -16.52 10.63 -35.49
C THR A 563 -15.99 10.57 -36.92
N GLU A 564 -16.70 11.22 -37.85
CA GLU A 564 -16.43 11.23 -39.29
C GLU A 564 -15.29 12.18 -39.70
N ILE A 565 -14.86 13.09 -38.81
CA ILE A 565 -13.82 14.10 -39.10
C ILE A 565 -12.68 14.08 -38.06
N GLY A 566 -12.90 13.49 -36.90
CA GLY A 566 -12.01 13.60 -35.75
C GLY A 566 -12.14 14.96 -35.05
N LEU A 567 -11.01 15.51 -34.58
CA LEU A 567 -10.95 16.81 -33.91
C LEU A 567 -10.91 17.95 -34.93
N ILE A 568 -11.88 18.85 -34.89
CA ILE A 568 -12.01 19.99 -35.80
C ILE A 568 -11.41 21.25 -35.16
N GLY A 569 -11.78 21.57 -33.92
CA GLY A 569 -11.33 22.76 -33.21
C GLY A 569 -10.98 22.49 -31.76
N ALA A 570 -9.96 23.16 -31.24
CA ALA A 570 -9.56 23.06 -29.84
C ALA A 570 -9.03 24.38 -29.27
N HIS A 571 -9.40 24.67 -28.03
CA HIS A 571 -8.93 25.85 -27.31
C HIS A 571 -7.55 25.59 -26.68
N TYR A 572 -6.48 26.16 -27.24
CA TYR A 572 -5.15 26.03 -26.64
C TYR A 572 -4.90 27.11 -25.58
N PRO A 573 -4.17 26.79 -24.49
CA PRO A 573 -3.99 27.69 -23.33
C PRO A 573 -3.25 28.98 -23.66
N VAL A 574 -2.48 28.98 -24.75
CA VAL A 574 -1.64 30.10 -25.18
C VAL A 574 -2.38 31.14 -25.99
N ASP A 575 -3.59 30.83 -26.50
CA ASP A 575 -4.25 31.68 -27.48
C ASP A 575 -5.06 32.81 -26.83
N LYS A 576 -6.02 32.50 -25.94
CA LYS A 576 -6.79 33.45 -25.11
C LYS A 576 -7.41 32.73 -23.91
N PRO A 577 -6.81 32.74 -22.71
CA PRO A 577 -7.25 31.90 -21.59
C PRO A 577 -8.68 32.18 -21.09
N GLU A 578 -9.24 33.34 -21.41
CA GLU A 578 -10.56 33.80 -20.94
C GLU A 578 -11.73 33.40 -21.88
N GLN A 579 -11.47 32.90 -23.09
CA GLN A 579 -12.50 32.78 -24.14
C GLN A 579 -13.17 31.40 -24.16
N TYR A 580 -13.99 31.14 -23.14
CA TYR A 580 -14.62 29.83 -22.98
C TYR A 580 -15.79 29.55 -23.92
N ASN A 581 -16.39 30.55 -24.55
CA ASN A 581 -17.56 30.35 -25.44
C ASN A 581 -17.18 29.82 -26.84
N ALA A 582 -15.90 29.90 -27.22
CA ALA A 582 -15.39 29.32 -28.45
C ALA A 582 -14.97 27.86 -28.21
N VAL A 583 -15.18 26.99 -29.22
CA VAL A 583 -14.67 25.61 -29.16
C VAL A 583 -13.19 25.52 -29.53
N GLY A 584 -12.63 26.61 -30.07
CA GLY A 584 -11.20 26.72 -30.34
C GLY A 584 -10.87 27.27 -31.72
N LYS A 585 -9.57 27.25 -32.03
CA LYS A 585 -9.08 27.45 -33.39
C LYS A 585 -9.04 26.13 -34.13
N LEU A 586 -9.05 26.23 -35.46
CA LEU A 586 -8.98 25.08 -36.37
C LEU A 586 -7.69 24.28 -36.11
N ALA A 587 -7.82 22.96 -36.03
CA ALA A 587 -6.67 22.07 -35.85
C ALA A 587 -5.74 22.13 -37.08
N SER A 588 -4.45 21.85 -36.85
CA SER A 588 -3.44 21.87 -37.91
C SER A 588 -3.80 20.91 -39.06
N ASN A 589 -3.47 21.33 -40.29
CA ASN A 589 -3.73 20.58 -41.53
C ASN A 589 -5.21 20.39 -41.88
N LEU A 590 -6.13 21.13 -41.24
CA LEU A 590 -7.52 21.23 -41.65
C LEU A 590 -7.81 22.55 -42.35
N GLU A 591 -8.81 22.54 -43.21
CA GLU A 591 -9.44 23.72 -43.79
C GLU A 591 -10.92 23.74 -43.40
N LEU A 592 -11.46 24.92 -43.08
CA LEU A 592 -12.85 25.10 -42.67
C LEU A 592 -13.46 26.28 -43.41
N LYS A 593 -14.72 26.14 -43.82
CA LYS A 593 -15.56 27.24 -44.29
C LYS A 593 -16.94 27.16 -43.68
N ILE A 594 -17.62 28.31 -43.63
CA ILE A 594 -19.03 28.41 -43.22
C ILE A 594 -19.87 28.63 -44.47
N VAL A 595 -20.93 27.84 -44.66
CA VAL A 595 -21.82 27.95 -45.82
C VAL A 595 -23.27 28.16 -45.40
N ASP A 596 -24.03 28.86 -46.23
CA ASP A 596 -25.47 28.94 -46.08
C ASP A 596 -26.08 27.54 -46.31
N PRO A 597 -26.89 27.01 -45.37
CA PRO A 597 -27.40 25.64 -45.47
C PRO A 597 -28.29 25.41 -46.70
N SER A 598 -28.95 26.45 -47.21
CA SER A 598 -29.93 26.33 -48.30
C SER A 598 -29.28 26.50 -49.67
N THR A 599 -28.40 27.49 -49.80
CA THR A 599 -27.78 27.89 -51.06
C THR A 599 -26.38 27.32 -51.26
N ARG A 600 -25.77 26.79 -50.19
CA ARG A 600 -24.40 26.28 -50.14
C ARG A 600 -23.33 27.31 -50.52
N LYS A 601 -23.69 28.60 -50.54
CA LYS A 601 -22.76 29.71 -50.74
C LYS A 601 -21.94 29.93 -49.48
N GLU A 602 -20.66 30.25 -49.66
CA GLU A 602 -19.78 30.61 -48.56
C GLU A 602 -20.23 31.93 -47.92
N LEU A 603 -20.22 31.95 -46.60
CA LEU A 603 -20.60 33.10 -45.78
C LEU A 603 -19.36 33.85 -45.28
N ASN A 604 -19.53 35.13 -44.96
CA ASN A 604 -18.46 35.96 -44.45
C ASN A 604 -18.14 35.63 -42.98
N THR A 605 -16.98 36.08 -42.52
CA THR A 605 -16.57 35.98 -41.11
C THR A 605 -17.63 36.60 -40.18
N GLY A 606 -18.01 35.86 -39.13
CA GLY A 606 -19.02 36.24 -38.16
C GLY A 606 -20.47 35.85 -38.54
N GLU A 607 -20.72 35.43 -39.78
CA GLU A 607 -22.05 34.97 -40.19
C GLU A 607 -22.28 33.51 -39.80
N ILE A 608 -23.51 33.20 -39.38
CA ILE A 608 -23.91 31.87 -38.89
C ILE A 608 -24.30 31.01 -40.09
N GLY A 609 -23.70 29.82 -40.20
CA GLY A 609 -24.03 28.84 -41.23
C GLY A 609 -23.50 27.45 -40.89
N GLU A 610 -23.62 26.53 -41.84
CA GLU A 610 -23.16 25.16 -41.69
C GLU A 610 -21.64 25.06 -41.78
N ILE A 611 -21.04 24.31 -40.86
CA ILE A 611 -19.60 24.11 -40.78
C ILE A 611 -19.19 23.01 -41.76
N CYS A 612 -18.36 23.38 -42.74
CA CYS A 612 -17.76 22.44 -43.68
C CYS A 612 -16.26 22.33 -43.42
N VAL A 613 -15.74 21.10 -43.33
CA VAL A 613 -14.31 20.83 -43.03
C VAL A 613 -13.70 19.93 -44.10
N ARG A 614 -12.45 20.19 -44.44
CA ARG A 614 -11.63 19.35 -45.33
C ARG A 614 -10.27 19.10 -44.68
N GLY A 615 -9.78 17.86 -44.76
CA GLY A 615 -8.44 17.53 -44.30
C GLY A 615 -8.17 16.03 -44.19
N PRO A 616 -6.97 15.64 -43.73
CA PRO A 616 -6.52 14.25 -43.70
C PRO A 616 -7.22 13.40 -42.64
N SER A 617 -7.92 14.01 -41.68
CA SER A 617 -8.67 13.29 -40.64
C SER A 617 -10.11 12.95 -41.04
N VAL A 618 -10.56 13.42 -42.22
CA VAL A 618 -11.90 13.09 -42.75
C VAL A 618 -11.96 11.61 -43.09
N MET A 619 -13.03 10.93 -42.67
CA MET A 619 -13.22 9.50 -42.88
C MET A 619 -13.21 9.12 -44.36
N ASN A 620 -12.86 7.87 -44.66
CA ASN A 620 -12.97 7.31 -46.01
C ASN A 620 -14.43 7.10 -46.45
N GLY A 621 -15.34 6.95 -45.48
CA GLY A 621 -16.76 6.68 -45.71
C GLY A 621 -17.32 5.62 -44.74
N TYR A 622 -18.64 5.51 -44.68
CA TYR A 622 -19.30 4.45 -43.92
C TYR A 622 -19.18 3.10 -44.63
N LEU A 623 -18.85 2.06 -43.86
CA LEU A 623 -18.65 0.71 -44.39
C LEU A 623 -19.90 0.20 -45.12
N GLY A 624 -19.75 -0.09 -46.41
CA GLY A 624 -20.83 -0.62 -47.26
C GLY A 624 -22.00 0.34 -47.49
N ASN A 625 -21.87 1.63 -47.15
CA ASN A 625 -22.97 2.59 -47.26
C ASN A 625 -22.56 3.90 -47.98
N PRO A 626 -22.45 3.85 -49.33
CA PRO A 626 -22.06 5.03 -50.12
C PRO A 626 -23.11 6.15 -50.04
N THR A 627 -24.40 5.82 -49.90
CA THR A 627 -25.48 6.81 -49.77
C THR A 627 -25.36 7.63 -48.50
N ALA A 628 -25.14 6.99 -47.34
CA ALA A 628 -24.90 7.70 -46.09
C ALA A 628 -23.59 8.49 -46.14
N THR A 629 -22.56 7.98 -46.82
CA THR A 629 -21.29 8.67 -47.01
C THR A 629 -21.48 9.98 -47.80
N ALA A 630 -22.25 9.94 -48.89
CA ALA A 630 -22.56 11.13 -49.67
C ALA A 630 -23.37 12.16 -48.86
N GLY A 631 -24.33 11.70 -48.05
CA GLY A 631 -25.18 12.56 -47.22
C GLY A 631 -24.58 12.98 -45.87
N THR A 632 -23.35 12.59 -45.53
CA THR A 632 -22.75 12.83 -44.20
C THR A 632 -22.63 14.32 -43.88
N PHE A 633 -22.38 15.14 -44.90
CA PHE A 633 -22.13 16.59 -44.78
C PHE A 633 -23.26 17.45 -45.35
N GLU A 634 -24.47 16.87 -45.47
CA GLU A 634 -25.69 17.60 -45.84
C GLU A 634 -26.51 18.04 -44.60
N ASP A 635 -26.18 17.53 -43.41
CA ASP A 635 -26.89 17.76 -42.14
C ASP A 635 -25.91 18.10 -40.98
N GLY A 636 -24.90 18.93 -41.25
CA GLY A 636 -23.80 19.24 -40.31
C GLY A 636 -24.18 20.09 -39.09
N ASP A 637 -23.16 20.46 -38.31
CA ASP A 637 -23.33 21.41 -37.19
C ASP A 637 -23.26 22.85 -37.71
N VAL A 638 -24.00 23.76 -37.06
CA VAL A 638 -24.10 25.18 -37.40
C VAL A 638 -23.20 25.98 -36.47
N GLY A 639 -22.46 26.94 -37.03
CA GLY A 639 -21.52 27.79 -36.30
C GLY A 639 -21.08 29.01 -37.09
N TYR A 640 -20.11 29.73 -36.53
CA TYR A 640 -19.44 30.83 -37.19
C TYR A 640 -17.98 30.93 -36.75
N VAL A 641 -17.16 31.59 -37.56
CA VAL A 641 -15.77 31.91 -37.22
C VAL A 641 -15.66 33.42 -37.03
N ASP A 642 -15.07 33.87 -35.92
CA ASP A 642 -14.85 35.30 -35.69
C ASP A 642 -13.62 35.85 -36.42
N LYS A 643 -13.43 37.17 -36.35
CA LYS A 643 -12.30 37.88 -36.98
C LYS A 643 -10.91 37.42 -36.51
N ASP A 644 -10.84 36.78 -35.35
CA ASP A 644 -9.60 36.30 -34.74
C ASP A 644 -9.37 34.79 -35.03
N GLY A 645 -10.25 34.18 -35.84
CA GLY A 645 -10.18 32.78 -36.29
C GLY A 645 -10.75 31.78 -35.29
N TRP A 646 -11.54 32.21 -34.31
CA TRP A 646 -12.17 31.31 -33.34
C TRP A 646 -13.48 30.75 -33.86
N LEU A 647 -13.65 29.44 -33.74
CA LEU A 647 -14.87 28.73 -34.09
C LEU A 647 -15.85 28.71 -32.90
N TYR A 648 -17.10 29.03 -33.17
CA TYR A 648 -18.21 28.94 -32.23
C TYR A 648 -19.27 27.99 -32.79
N ILE A 649 -19.77 27.09 -31.94
CA ILE A 649 -20.84 26.15 -32.30
C ILE A 649 -22.15 26.71 -31.77
N VAL A 650 -23.15 26.78 -32.65
CA VAL A 650 -24.50 27.25 -32.32
C VAL A 650 -25.41 26.05 -31.98
N GLU A 651 -25.54 25.04 -32.87
CA GLU A 651 -26.40 23.85 -32.66
C GLU A 651 -26.16 22.78 -33.76
N ARG A 652 -26.76 21.58 -33.64
CA ARG A 652 -26.89 20.57 -34.72
C ARG A 652 -28.13 20.82 -35.59
N LEU A 653 -28.02 20.78 -36.93
CA LEU A 653 -29.13 21.09 -37.86
C LEU A 653 -30.39 20.23 -37.65
N LYS A 654 -30.25 18.94 -37.31
CA LYS A 654 -31.37 17.99 -37.07
C LYS A 654 -32.11 18.17 -35.74
N GLU A 655 -31.57 18.97 -34.83
CA GLU A 655 -32.15 19.15 -33.49
C GLU A 655 -32.88 20.48 -33.34
N LEU A 656 -32.76 21.39 -34.31
CA LEU A 656 -33.50 22.65 -34.35
C LEU A 656 -35.01 22.41 -34.41
N ILE A 657 -35.73 23.08 -33.52
CA ILE A 657 -37.18 23.05 -33.43
C ILE A 657 -37.74 24.02 -34.47
N LYS A 658 -38.54 23.51 -35.40
CA LYS A 658 -39.07 24.29 -36.53
C LYS A 658 -40.39 24.94 -36.14
N VAL A 659 -40.30 26.10 -35.48
CA VAL A 659 -41.46 26.88 -35.04
C VAL A 659 -41.81 27.91 -36.11
N LYS A 660 -42.82 27.62 -36.92
CA LYS A 660 -43.22 28.40 -38.10
C LYS A 660 -42.05 28.49 -39.08
N GLY A 661 -41.65 29.71 -39.46
CA GLY A 661 -40.45 29.96 -40.27
C GLY A 661 -39.16 30.11 -39.46
N PHE A 662 -39.21 29.97 -38.13
CA PHE A 662 -38.05 30.15 -37.24
C PHE A 662 -37.45 28.80 -36.83
N GLN A 663 -36.14 28.78 -36.67
CA GLN A 663 -35.40 27.65 -36.14
C GLN A 663 -35.01 27.97 -34.69
N VAL A 664 -35.53 27.18 -33.74
CA VAL A 664 -35.26 27.36 -32.31
C VAL A 664 -34.29 26.29 -31.86
N ALA A 665 -33.15 26.73 -31.33
CA ALA A 665 -32.13 25.90 -30.71
C ALA A 665 -32.65 25.32 -29.37
N PRO A 666 -32.84 24.00 -29.21
CA PRO A 666 -33.14 23.42 -27.91
C PRO A 666 -32.11 23.77 -26.86
N ALA A 667 -30.82 23.79 -27.21
CA ALA A 667 -29.74 24.04 -26.25
C ALA A 667 -29.87 25.44 -25.63
N GLU A 668 -30.33 26.44 -26.39
CA GLU A 668 -30.57 27.79 -25.86
C GLU A 668 -31.66 27.80 -24.78
N LEU A 669 -32.75 27.04 -24.99
CA LEU A 669 -33.85 26.95 -24.04
C LEU A 669 -33.50 26.08 -22.83
N GLU A 670 -32.81 24.96 -23.05
CA GLU A 670 -32.21 24.16 -21.98
C GLU A 670 -31.25 25.02 -21.16
N ASP A 671 -30.51 25.90 -21.84
CA ASP A 671 -29.52 26.72 -21.17
C ASP A 671 -30.17 27.72 -20.23
N LEU A 672 -31.20 28.38 -20.76
CA LEU A 672 -32.07 29.26 -20.01
C LEU A 672 -32.69 28.54 -18.81
N LEU A 673 -33.31 27.37 -19.01
CA LEU A 673 -33.98 26.60 -17.96
C LEU A 673 -33.03 26.22 -16.82
N LEU A 674 -31.85 25.70 -17.12
CA LEU A 674 -30.83 25.34 -16.12
C LEU A 674 -30.28 26.54 -15.33
N SER A 675 -30.50 27.79 -15.79
CA SER A 675 -30.20 28.98 -15.00
C SER A 675 -31.20 29.23 -13.86
N HIS A 676 -32.35 28.54 -13.86
CA HIS A 676 -33.32 28.61 -12.78
C HIS A 676 -32.79 27.90 -11.52
N PRO A 677 -32.83 28.54 -10.32
CA PRO A 677 -32.25 27.97 -9.11
C PRO A 677 -32.84 26.60 -8.74
N ASP A 678 -34.11 26.37 -9.05
CA ASP A 678 -34.85 25.13 -8.72
C ASP A 678 -34.83 24.04 -9.79
N ILE A 679 -34.16 24.26 -10.93
CA ILE A 679 -33.99 23.26 -11.98
C ILE A 679 -32.62 22.59 -11.80
N GLN A 680 -32.63 21.25 -11.75
CA GLN A 680 -31.43 20.42 -11.63
C GLN A 680 -30.88 20.04 -13.01
N ASP A 681 -31.78 19.63 -13.89
CA ASP A 681 -31.48 19.17 -15.24
C ASP A 681 -32.65 19.48 -16.18
N SER A 682 -32.40 19.63 -17.48
CA SER A 682 -33.47 19.84 -18.46
C SER A 682 -33.13 19.35 -19.85
N ALA A 683 -34.16 19.03 -20.63
CA ALA A 683 -34.07 18.78 -22.07
C ALA A 683 -35.26 19.44 -22.77
N VAL A 684 -35.06 19.91 -24.00
CA VAL A 684 -36.11 20.53 -24.82
C VAL A 684 -36.18 19.79 -26.16
N ILE A 685 -37.41 19.56 -26.63
CA ILE A 685 -37.69 19.01 -27.95
C ILE A 685 -38.79 19.81 -28.64
N GLY A 686 -38.87 19.71 -29.97
CA GLY A 686 -40.05 20.08 -30.73
C GLY A 686 -41.11 18.99 -30.63
N VAL A 687 -42.34 19.37 -30.31
CA VAL A 687 -43.52 18.50 -30.46
C VAL A 687 -44.35 18.97 -31.66
N PRO A 688 -44.90 18.07 -32.49
CA PRO A 688 -45.66 18.45 -33.67
C PRO A 688 -46.86 19.35 -33.35
N ASP A 689 -47.06 20.39 -34.15
CA ASP A 689 -48.23 21.26 -34.08
C ASP A 689 -48.77 21.57 -35.49
N PRO A 690 -50.10 21.45 -35.74
CA PRO A 690 -50.67 21.63 -37.08
C PRO A 690 -50.47 23.03 -37.68
N VAL A 691 -50.22 24.05 -36.87
CA VAL A 691 -50.15 25.45 -37.29
C VAL A 691 -48.71 25.97 -37.26
N ALA A 692 -47.98 25.66 -36.20
CA ALA A 692 -46.60 26.09 -35.97
C ALA A 692 -45.56 25.11 -36.54
N GLY A 693 -45.96 23.95 -37.05
CA GLY A 693 -45.03 22.88 -37.43
C GLY A 693 -44.54 22.12 -36.19
N GLU A 694 -43.77 22.80 -35.34
CA GLU A 694 -43.37 22.30 -34.03
C GLU A 694 -43.55 23.38 -32.93
N LEU A 695 -43.79 22.93 -31.70
CA LEU A 695 -43.77 23.76 -30.49
C LEU A 695 -42.68 23.28 -29.54
N PRO A 696 -41.92 24.18 -28.89
CA PRO A 696 -40.95 23.78 -27.88
C PRO A 696 -41.64 23.19 -26.64
N LYS A 697 -41.26 21.98 -26.25
CA LYS A 697 -41.65 21.31 -25.01
C LYS A 697 -40.42 21.05 -24.15
N ALA A 698 -40.49 21.35 -22.85
CA ALA A 698 -39.40 21.11 -21.91
C ALA A 698 -39.67 19.90 -21.02
N PHE A 699 -38.62 19.15 -20.72
CA PHE A 699 -38.55 18.13 -19.67
C PHE A 699 -37.62 18.64 -18.58
N VAL A 700 -38.05 18.59 -17.32
CA VAL A 700 -37.38 19.24 -16.20
C VAL A 700 -37.21 18.27 -15.03
N VAL A 701 -35.99 18.18 -14.50
CA VAL A 701 -35.69 17.54 -13.22
C VAL A 701 -35.63 18.63 -12.15
N ARG A 702 -36.51 18.54 -11.15
CA ARG A 702 -36.60 19.54 -10.08
C ARG A 702 -35.55 19.29 -9.00
N LYS A 703 -35.01 20.37 -8.41
CA LYS A 703 -34.29 20.28 -7.12
C LYS A 703 -35.24 20.27 -5.93
N ARG A 704 -36.41 20.89 -6.07
CA ARG A 704 -37.46 21.02 -5.04
C ARG A 704 -38.82 20.76 -5.68
N ASP A 705 -39.68 20.01 -4.98
CA ASP A 705 -40.99 19.61 -5.52
C ASP A 705 -41.99 20.76 -5.66
N THR A 706 -41.65 21.97 -5.21
CA THR A 706 -42.52 23.15 -5.23
C THR A 706 -42.58 23.87 -6.58
N LEU A 707 -41.68 23.58 -7.54
CA LEU A 707 -41.63 24.28 -8.84
C LEU A 707 -42.78 23.82 -9.76
N THR A 708 -43.65 24.72 -10.20
CA THR A 708 -44.79 24.38 -11.08
C THR A 708 -44.47 24.57 -12.57
N GLU A 709 -45.28 24.00 -13.46
CA GLU A 709 -45.14 24.22 -14.92
C GLU A 709 -45.27 25.71 -15.29
N GLU A 710 -46.17 26.42 -14.63
CA GLU A 710 -46.43 27.83 -14.88
C GLU A 710 -45.24 28.71 -14.47
N ASP A 711 -44.55 28.37 -13.36
CA ASP A 711 -43.32 29.04 -12.95
C ASP A 711 -42.23 28.92 -14.03
N VAL A 712 -42.08 27.71 -14.59
CA VAL A 712 -41.08 27.43 -15.64
C VAL A 712 -41.41 28.18 -16.93
N LYS A 713 -42.68 28.17 -17.36
CA LYS A 713 -43.13 28.92 -18.55
C LYS A 713 -42.93 30.43 -18.37
N ASN A 714 -43.28 30.98 -17.20
CA ASN A 714 -43.12 32.41 -16.92
C ASN A 714 -41.64 32.81 -16.87
N PHE A 715 -40.77 31.96 -16.34
CA PHE A 715 -39.34 32.20 -16.34
C PHE A 715 -38.74 32.28 -17.75
N VAL A 716 -39.16 31.38 -18.66
CA VAL A 716 -38.74 31.43 -20.07
C VAL A 716 -39.36 32.63 -20.79
N LYS A 717 -40.65 32.89 -20.58
CA LYS A 717 -41.37 34.02 -21.18
C LYS A 717 -40.74 35.38 -20.86
N ALA A 718 -40.17 35.54 -19.66
CA ALA A 718 -39.50 36.76 -19.24
C ALA A 718 -38.15 37.01 -19.95
N LYS A 719 -37.55 35.99 -20.58
CA LYS A 719 -36.17 36.02 -21.07
C LYS A 719 -35.97 35.57 -22.52
N ALA A 720 -36.96 34.95 -23.13
CA ALA A 720 -36.90 34.41 -24.49
C ALA A 720 -37.96 35.05 -25.42
N ALA A 721 -37.64 35.14 -26.71
CA ALA A 721 -38.53 35.69 -27.73
C ALA A 721 -39.83 34.85 -27.87
N PRO A 722 -40.95 35.43 -28.36
CA PRO A 722 -42.25 34.75 -28.41
C PRO A 722 -42.24 33.37 -29.09
N TYR A 723 -41.47 33.21 -30.17
CA TYR A 723 -41.38 31.95 -30.92
C TYR A 723 -40.53 30.86 -30.22
N LYS A 724 -39.81 31.19 -29.13
CA LYS A 724 -39.05 30.24 -28.31
C LYS A 724 -39.80 29.81 -27.04
N GLN A 725 -41.02 30.31 -26.82
CA GLN A 725 -41.78 29.98 -25.61
C GLN A 725 -42.17 28.51 -25.56
N LEU A 726 -42.25 27.93 -24.36
CA LEU A 726 -42.55 26.52 -24.11
C LEU A 726 -44.05 26.19 -24.29
N GLN A 727 -44.57 26.47 -25.48
CA GLN A 727 -45.98 26.25 -25.82
C GLN A 727 -46.35 24.76 -25.93
N GLY A 728 -45.36 23.89 -26.15
CA GLY A 728 -45.52 22.43 -26.10
C GLY A 728 -45.62 21.87 -24.67
N GLY A 729 -45.50 22.72 -23.64
CA GLY A 729 -45.67 22.35 -22.23
C GLY A 729 -44.36 22.08 -21.49
N VAL A 730 -44.49 21.79 -20.19
CA VAL A 730 -43.39 21.37 -19.31
C VAL A 730 -43.74 20.06 -18.61
N GLU A 731 -42.88 19.06 -18.74
CA GLU A 731 -43.04 17.76 -18.12
C GLU A 731 -41.95 17.52 -17.07
N PHE A 732 -42.32 17.02 -15.90
CA PHE A 732 -41.37 16.79 -14.82
C PHE A 732 -40.94 15.34 -14.75
N MET A 733 -39.63 15.11 -14.73
CA MET A 733 -39.02 13.79 -14.77
C MET A 733 -38.08 13.57 -13.59
N LYS A 734 -37.82 12.30 -13.28
CA LYS A 734 -36.80 11.94 -12.28
C LYS A 734 -35.38 12.12 -12.82
N GLU A 735 -35.18 11.87 -14.11
CA GLU A 735 -33.88 11.95 -14.78
C GLU A 735 -34.07 12.22 -16.27
N ILE A 736 -33.14 12.98 -16.88
CA ILE A 736 -33.10 13.21 -18.32
C ILE A 736 -32.33 12.07 -18.99
N PRO A 737 -32.89 11.37 -20.00
CA PRO A 737 -32.20 10.27 -20.68
C PRO A 737 -30.97 10.79 -21.43
N LYS A 738 -29.79 10.31 -21.05
CA LYS A 738 -28.49 10.70 -21.61
C LYS A 738 -27.65 9.47 -21.99
N SER A 739 -26.78 9.60 -22.97
CA SER A 739 -25.76 8.59 -23.29
C SER A 739 -24.70 8.52 -22.19
N ALA A 740 -23.83 7.50 -22.22
CA ALA A 740 -22.65 7.43 -21.35
C ALA A 740 -21.72 8.65 -21.48
N SER A 741 -21.71 9.31 -22.65
CA SER A 741 -20.97 10.56 -22.91
C SER A 741 -21.72 11.83 -22.47
N GLY A 742 -22.91 11.71 -21.87
CA GLY A 742 -23.71 12.83 -21.38
C GLY A 742 -24.60 13.51 -22.43
N LYS A 743 -24.67 12.99 -23.67
CA LYS A 743 -25.51 13.53 -24.75
C LYS A 743 -26.99 13.23 -24.46
N ILE A 744 -27.86 14.25 -24.51
CA ILE A 744 -29.31 14.07 -24.36
C ILE A 744 -29.84 13.16 -25.48
N LEU A 745 -30.52 12.08 -25.10
CA LEU A 745 -31.11 11.12 -26.03
C LEU A 745 -32.52 11.59 -26.43
N ARG A 746 -32.60 12.69 -27.18
CA ARG A 746 -33.87 13.34 -27.59
C ARG A 746 -34.84 12.40 -28.31
N ARG A 747 -34.34 11.35 -28.98
CA ARG A 747 -35.18 10.29 -29.58
C ARG A 747 -36.09 9.63 -28.54
N ILE A 748 -35.56 9.30 -27.36
CA ILE A 748 -36.34 8.64 -26.30
C ILE A 748 -37.46 9.55 -25.82
N LEU A 749 -37.19 10.85 -25.67
CA LEU A 749 -38.18 11.84 -25.28
C LEU A 749 -39.27 12.02 -26.35
N ARG A 750 -38.89 12.05 -27.63
CA ARG A 750 -39.85 12.08 -28.76
C ARG A 750 -40.72 10.81 -28.80
N ASP A 751 -40.13 9.64 -28.61
CA ASP A 751 -40.86 8.36 -28.55
C ASP A 751 -41.85 8.30 -27.37
N GLN A 752 -41.50 8.90 -26.23
CA GLN A 752 -42.37 9.00 -25.06
C GLN A 752 -43.60 9.88 -25.36
N VAL A 753 -43.40 11.04 -25.97
CA VAL A 753 -44.52 11.92 -26.39
C VAL A 753 -45.40 11.21 -27.43
N ALA A 754 -44.80 10.59 -28.44
CA ALA A 754 -45.53 9.85 -29.48
C ALA A 754 -46.33 8.65 -28.93
N LYS A 755 -45.91 8.05 -27.82
CA LYS A 755 -46.66 6.98 -27.12
C LYS A 755 -47.79 7.54 -26.24
N ALA A 756 -47.61 8.71 -25.65
CA ALA A 756 -48.65 9.37 -24.85
C ALA A 756 -49.86 9.78 -25.69
N ASP A 757 -49.63 10.22 -26.92
CA ASP A 757 -50.68 10.62 -27.88
C ASP A 757 -51.50 9.44 -28.45
N LYS A 758 -51.08 8.18 -28.22
CA LYS A 758 -51.73 6.96 -28.75
C LYS A 758 -52.66 6.23 -27.76
N LYS A 759 -52.93 6.76 -26.56
CA LYS A 759 -53.94 6.17 -25.66
C LYS A 759 -55.36 6.43 -26.21
N PRO A 760 -56.24 5.42 -26.35
CA PRO A 760 -57.59 5.63 -26.86
C PRO A 760 -58.42 6.42 -25.86
N VAL A 761 -59.07 7.49 -26.34
CA VAL A 761 -60.16 8.17 -25.65
C VAL A 761 -61.30 7.18 -25.50
N LEU A 762 -61.45 6.59 -24.31
CA LEU A 762 -62.67 5.87 -23.94
C LEU A 762 -63.81 6.88 -23.90
N SER A 763 -64.70 6.76 -24.89
CA SER A 763 -65.96 7.44 -25.03
C SER A 763 -66.82 7.33 -23.76
N LYS A 764 -67.22 8.47 -23.20
CA LYS A 764 -68.46 8.57 -22.44
C LYS A 764 -69.57 8.98 -23.41
N LEU A 765 -70.29 7.97 -23.88
CA LEU A 765 -71.74 7.98 -24.09
C LEU A 765 -72.26 6.63 -23.61
#